data_AF-A0A9X0ADR5-F1
#
_entry.id   AF-A0A9X0ADR5-F1
#
_cell.length_a   1.000
_cell.length_b   1.000
_cell.length_c   1.000
_cell.angle_alpha   90.00
_cell.angle_beta   90.00
_cell.angle_gamma   90.00
#
_symmetry.space_group_name_H-M   'P 1'
#
loop_
_entity.id
_entity.type
_entity.pdbx_description
1 polymer ?
#
loop_
_entity_poly.entity_id
_entity_poly.type
_entity_poly.pdbx_seq_one_letter_code
_entity_poly.pdbx_strand_id
1 'polypeptide(L)'
;MFVLHKIVGVSTLIVTVVSSQYISFSSSALDARLNSSSQTLASLIPQALTTFDFSPFDVLSQRSQNGNYHVGDITLRYRAVGDSSWTSVDSAAERVAVTSTGATSANLAPTLPSRIPLNITRAWSTSGADINLNFTITNKGTSSIEIGALGFPIEFNSIFTDRTAVATQKMCSLVDPNIGLDGGYLRVTPLSGTGPALVVTPLGHTPLEGWRFLAEDTDTALYYQSQTFEGFYSWETYTLAYTQNEWKGTSPWNPGTSVVLAVGQSITKGLRFSAASSISNIETTVANTGTPVAIGVPGYIIPQDITAQLFLQHTSAVSSITSTPAGAFTFSAAATNKYTLTPSSSTWGRVRVTITYADGLVQTVNYVITHSAPAAVSSLGTFLTTNQWLESSSDPFHRAPAVISYDRSVNAQVLQEPRVWIAGLSDEAGAGSWLAATMKQAISPNAAEITKLEQFATQTLWGNIQNSDYSVKMSVFYYQPDAVSYSYSSSIDWGNWWSWNKEAAYGTGRTYDYVHVTAAYWALYRVARFYPKLVTQKTWQWYLNQAYQTIIYATGPDTSYVEVGLMGETVWGYVLQDLQNEGNKTAANAVIAAMKTRATLWNSEAVPFGSEMAWDSTGQEGVYYWSNYFGMTATATKTINTILGYMPTVSHWAWNGNARRYWDFIYGGKLMQFERMGHHYGSGLNALPLLSHFEQNPTETYLLRVGYGGTNGPLSNIDSEGFASTAFHTWPNIMAWDAYSGDYGPNFVGLALGSGTYVVDDTTLGLIAFGGTLTGSSTSWTVVPKDAVRRKVFIAQLGFRFEIDAGAIASVTYTNGAVKLTIAPSVATVSTMASAGSTILRVTKTAQVGSVGKAVVSGLNALRGGWAVDLAGGEVVVSVTFS
;
A
#
# COMPACT_ATOMS: atom_id res chain seq x y z
N MET A 1 26.42 -57.50 49.38
CA MET A 1 27.49 -58.44 49.01
C MET A 1 27.58 -58.38 47.48
N PHE A 2 28.60 -57.67 46.97
CA PHE A 2 29.21 -57.66 45.62
C PHE A 2 28.33 -57.44 44.36
N VAL A 3 28.67 -56.66 43.31
CA VAL A 3 29.72 -55.66 42.99
C VAL A 3 29.19 -54.75 41.86
N LEU A 4 29.59 -53.48 41.93
CA LEU A 4 29.48 -52.39 40.97
C LEU A 4 30.43 -52.60 39.76
N HIS A 5 30.02 -52.39 38.49
CA HIS A 5 30.94 -51.97 37.42
C HIS A 5 30.25 -51.06 36.36
N LYS A 6 30.82 -49.85 36.25
CA LYS A 6 30.75 -48.78 35.25
C LYS A 6 30.09 -49.09 33.88
N ILE A 7 29.14 -48.23 33.49
CA ILE A 7 29.03 -47.68 32.13
C ILE A 7 28.96 -46.15 32.26
N VAL A 8 30.13 -45.51 32.16
CA VAL A 8 30.26 -44.09 31.84
C VAL A 8 30.55 -44.06 30.35
N GLY A 9 29.63 -43.51 29.54
CA GLY A 9 29.89 -43.31 28.11
C GLY A 9 28.68 -43.45 27.18
N VAL A 10 27.55 -42.81 27.47
CA VAL A 10 26.47 -42.65 26.46
C VAL A 10 25.87 -41.23 26.43
N SER A 11 26.15 -40.38 27.43
CA SER A 11 25.58 -39.02 27.48
C SER A 11 26.31 -38.00 26.60
N THR A 12 27.53 -38.28 26.13
CA THR A 12 28.32 -37.35 25.28
C THR A 12 28.07 -37.54 23.78
N LEU A 13 27.48 -38.67 23.36
CA LEU A 13 27.23 -38.98 21.94
C LEU A 13 25.92 -38.38 21.42
N ILE A 14 24.94 -38.11 22.29
CA ILE A 14 23.65 -37.52 21.88
C ILE A 14 23.77 -35.99 21.71
N VAL A 15 24.72 -35.35 22.41
CA VAL A 15 25.01 -33.91 22.25
C VAL A 15 25.81 -33.62 20.97
N THR A 16 26.47 -34.62 20.37
CA THR A 16 27.32 -34.44 19.17
C THR A 16 26.62 -34.69 17.83
N VAL A 17 25.38 -35.22 17.82
CA VAL A 17 24.66 -35.46 16.54
C VAL A 17 23.85 -34.24 16.09
N VAL A 18 23.40 -33.38 17.01
CA VAL A 18 22.65 -32.15 16.65
C VAL A 18 23.58 -31.01 16.20
N SER A 19 24.86 -31.04 16.57
CA SER A 19 25.87 -30.10 16.06
C SER A 19 26.31 -30.37 14.62
N SER A 20 25.76 -31.40 13.94
CA SER A 20 26.19 -31.83 12.60
C SER A 20 25.36 -31.26 11.44
N GLN A 21 24.20 -30.67 11.71
CA GLN A 21 23.26 -30.21 10.66
C GLN A 21 23.41 -28.74 10.26
N TYR A 22 24.03 -27.91 11.11
CA TYR A 22 24.14 -26.48 10.86
C TYR A 22 25.52 -25.93 11.20
N ILE A 23 25.96 -24.96 10.39
CA ILE A 23 27.17 -24.17 10.62
C ILE A 23 26.73 -22.83 11.21
N SER A 24 27.05 -22.59 12.48
CA SER A 24 26.68 -21.36 13.19
C SER A 24 27.80 -20.33 13.18
N PHE A 25 27.44 -19.06 13.00
CA PHE A 25 28.35 -17.93 13.12
C PHE A 25 27.57 -16.65 13.47
N SER A 26 28.23 -15.68 14.08
CA SER A 26 27.59 -14.47 14.61
C SER A 26 28.36 -13.20 14.25
N SER A 27 27.62 -12.14 13.95
CA SER A 27 28.11 -10.76 13.99
C SER A 27 27.86 -10.17 15.39
N SER A 28 28.10 -8.88 15.60
CA SER A 28 27.71 -8.21 16.85
C SER A 28 26.21 -7.88 16.95
N ALA A 29 25.40 -8.17 15.94
CA ALA A 29 23.96 -7.85 15.92
C ALA A 29 23.07 -8.99 15.40
N LEU A 30 23.62 -9.98 14.70
CA LEU A 30 22.90 -11.05 14.05
C LEU A 30 23.58 -12.40 14.35
N ASP A 31 22.78 -13.40 14.67
CA ASP A 31 23.18 -14.80 14.75
C ASP A 31 22.65 -15.53 13.51
N ALA A 32 23.52 -16.22 12.78
CA ALA A 32 23.14 -16.99 11.60
C ALA A 32 23.49 -18.46 11.73
N ARG A 33 22.69 -19.28 11.04
CA ARG A 33 22.95 -20.71 10.84
C ARG A 33 22.81 -21.03 9.38
N LEU A 34 23.78 -21.76 8.83
CA LEU A 34 23.72 -22.33 7.49
C LEU A 34 23.41 -23.82 7.58
N ASN A 35 22.61 -24.35 6.66
CA ASN A 35 22.50 -25.80 6.49
C ASN A 35 23.89 -26.38 6.14
N SER A 36 24.36 -27.42 6.84
CA SER A 36 25.73 -27.93 6.68
C SER A 36 25.99 -28.59 5.32
N SER A 37 24.95 -29.08 4.66
CA SER A 37 25.02 -29.73 3.34
C SER A 37 24.95 -28.72 2.21
N SER A 38 23.95 -27.85 2.20
CA SER A 38 23.74 -26.89 1.11
C SER A 38 24.51 -25.58 1.31
N GLN A 39 24.92 -25.25 2.54
CA GLN A 39 25.43 -23.93 2.97
C GLN A 39 24.54 -22.73 2.59
N THR A 40 23.23 -22.95 2.44
CA THR A 40 22.21 -21.88 2.37
C THR A 40 21.79 -21.47 3.79
N LEU A 41 21.25 -20.27 3.93
CA LEU A 41 20.79 -19.73 5.21
C LEU A 41 19.60 -20.55 5.72
N ALA A 42 19.68 -21.00 6.96
CA ALA A 42 18.61 -21.71 7.65
C ALA A 42 17.93 -20.82 8.69
N SER A 43 18.69 -19.98 9.38
CA SER A 43 18.23 -19.14 10.49
C SER A 43 19.00 -17.82 10.51
N LEU A 44 18.30 -16.72 10.79
CA LEU A 44 18.87 -15.38 10.93
C LEU A 44 18.11 -14.63 12.03
N ILE A 45 18.74 -14.57 13.21
CA ILE A 45 18.13 -14.06 14.44
C ILE A 45 18.81 -12.74 14.83
N PRO A 46 18.08 -11.65 15.07
CA PRO A 46 18.65 -10.45 15.65
C PRO A 46 18.97 -10.67 17.13
N GLN A 47 20.19 -10.31 17.55
CA GLN A 47 20.60 -10.44 18.96
C GLN A 47 19.74 -9.58 19.91
N ALA A 48 19.14 -8.50 19.40
CA ALA A 48 18.22 -7.65 20.15
C ALA A 48 16.82 -8.29 20.37
N LEU A 49 16.47 -9.35 19.62
CA LEU A 49 15.20 -10.07 19.76
C LEU A 49 15.40 -11.56 19.39
N THR A 50 15.98 -12.31 20.33
CA THR A 50 16.38 -13.72 20.11
C THR A 50 15.22 -14.71 19.91
N THR A 51 13.99 -14.26 20.11
CA THR A 51 12.76 -15.05 19.92
C THR A 51 12.16 -14.91 18.52
N PHE A 52 12.73 -14.06 17.67
CA PHE A 52 12.28 -13.81 16.30
C PHE A 52 13.35 -14.30 15.32
N ASP A 53 12.94 -15.09 14.32
CA ASP A 53 13.82 -15.53 13.23
C ASP A 53 13.28 -14.95 11.93
N PHE A 54 14.11 -14.21 11.20
CA PHE A 54 13.72 -13.71 9.88
C PHE A 54 13.57 -14.85 8.87
N SER A 55 14.26 -15.97 9.06
CA SER A 55 14.16 -17.15 8.18
C SER A 55 13.01 -18.05 8.62
N PRO A 56 12.38 -18.81 7.71
CA PRO A 56 11.34 -19.77 8.06
C PRO A 56 11.90 -21.06 8.70
N PHE A 57 12.77 -20.92 9.70
CA PHE A 57 13.49 -22.04 10.34
C PHE A 57 12.55 -23.08 10.94
N ASP A 58 11.40 -22.65 11.45
CA ASP A 58 10.39 -23.51 12.09
C ASP A 58 9.68 -24.46 11.10
N VAL A 59 9.63 -24.09 9.81
CA VAL A 59 9.05 -24.89 8.72
C VAL A 59 10.09 -25.32 7.68
N LEU A 60 11.38 -25.15 7.97
CA LEU A 60 12.48 -25.42 7.03
C LEU A 60 12.48 -26.87 6.52
N SER A 61 12.06 -27.83 7.34
CA SER A 61 11.95 -29.24 6.93
C SER A 61 10.96 -29.46 5.79
N GLN A 62 9.89 -28.65 5.72
CA GLN A 62 8.88 -28.66 4.66
C GLN A 62 9.34 -27.92 3.40
N ARG A 63 10.47 -27.22 3.46
CA ARG A 63 11.06 -26.43 2.36
C ARG A 63 12.41 -26.95 1.90
N SER A 64 12.70 -28.23 2.13
CA SER A 64 14.00 -28.83 1.86
C SER A 64 14.10 -29.56 0.51
N GLN A 65 13.07 -29.48 -0.34
CA GLN A 65 12.99 -30.19 -1.61
C GLN A 65 13.68 -29.44 -2.75
N ASN A 66 13.89 -30.15 -3.88
CA ASN A 66 14.27 -29.54 -5.14
C ASN A 66 13.28 -28.44 -5.53
N GLY A 67 13.79 -27.30 -5.98
CA GLY A 67 13.00 -26.15 -6.42
C GLY A 67 12.55 -25.20 -5.30
N ASN A 68 12.66 -25.56 -4.01
CA ASN A 68 12.44 -24.57 -2.94
C ASN A 68 13.64 -23.62 -2.88
N TYR A 69 13.43 -22.31 -2.87
CA TYR A 69 14.53 -21.34 -2.82
C TYR A 69 14.86 -20.92 -1.38
N HIS A 70 16.15 -20.70 -1.11
CA HIS A 70 16.67 -20.18 0.16
C HIS A 70 17.64 -19.01 -0.07
N VAL A 71 17.80 -18.13 0.94
CA VAL A 71 18.87 -17.12 0.90
C VAL A 71 20.22 -17.83 0.85
N GLY A 72 21.03 -17.48 -0.15
CA GLY A 72 22.28 -18.18 -0.45
C GLY A 72 22.21 -19.06 -1.69
N ASP A 73 21.05 -19.25 -2.30
CA ASP A 73 20.96 -19.74 -3.67
C ASP A 73 21.38 -18.67 -4.69
N ILE A 74 21.58 -19.09 -5.93
CA ILE A 74 21.91 -18.24 -7.07
C ILE A 74 21.17 -18.74 -8.31
N THR A 75 20.58 -17.80 -9.05
CA THR A 75 20.00 -18.03 -10.37
C THR A 75 20.75 -17.19 -11.39
N LEU A 76 21.00 -17.73 -12.59
CA LEU A 76 21.68 -16.98 -13.65
C LEU A 76 21.27 -17.48 -15.04
N ARG A 77 21.40 -16.59 -16.04
CA ARG A 77 21.31 -16.93 -17.45
C ARG A 77 22.54 -16.47 -18.18
N TYR A 78 23.14 -17.35 -18.98
CA TYR A 78 24.36 -17.06 -19.72
C TYR A 78 24.31 -17.53 -21.17
N ARG A 79 25.20 -17.00 -22.01
CA ARG A 79 25.43 -17.45 -23.39
C ARG A 79 26.88 -17.21 -23.81
N ALA A 80 27.38 -17.90 -24.83
CA ALA A 80 28.63 -17.49 -25.45
C ALA A 80 28.43 -16.15 -26.19
N VAL A 81 29.43 -15.28 -26.17
CA VAL A 81 29.36 -14.01 -26.90
C VAL A 81 29.20 -14.30 -28.40
N GLY A 82 28.13 -13.79 -29.00
CA GLY A 82 27.75 -14.04 -30.39
C GLY A 82 26.53 -14.96 -30.55
N ASP A 83 26.19 -15.75 -29.52
CA ASP A 83 24.98 -16.57 -29.53
C ASP A 83 23.73 -15.74 -29.23
N SER A 84 22.56 -16.24 -29.63
CA SER A 84 21.27 -15.60 -29.36
C SER A 84 20.54 -16.22 -28.15
N SER A 85 20.66 -17.52 -27.94
CA SER A 85 19.91 -18.25 -26.91
C SER A 85 20.57 -18.17 -25.53
N TRP A 86 19.75 -17.96 -24.50
CA TRP A 86 20.18 -17.97 -23.10
C TRP A 86 20.08 -19.37 -22.50
N THR A 87 21.10 -19.78 -21.75
CA THR A 87 21.12 -21.01 -20.95
C THR A 87 20.89 -20.65 -19.48
N SER A 88 19.86 -21.24 -18.87
CA SER A 88 19.52 -21.04 -17.45
C SER A 88 20.34 -21.97 -16.55
N VAL A 89 20.74 -21.45 -15.40
CA VAL A 89 21.39 -22.19 -14.31
C VAL A 89 20.77 -21.73 -12.99
N ASP A 90 20.45 -22.68 -12.14
CA ASP A 90 19.74 -22.46 -10.88
C ASP A 90 20.26 -23.45 -9.83
N SER A 91 20.75 -22.94 -8.69
CA SER A 91 21.26 -23.78 -7.61
C SER A 91 20.17 -24.41 -6.73
N ALA A 92 18.92 -23.95 -6.84
CA ALA A 92 17.79 -24.52 -6.12
C ALA A 92 17.13 -25.69 -6.88
N ALA A 93 17.36 -25.79 -8.19
CA ALA A 93 16.74 -26.81 -9.05
C ALA A 93 17.02 -28.25 -8.59
N GLU A 94 18.24 -28.53 -8.11
CA GLU A 94 18.61 -29.83 -7.53
C GLU A 94 19.41 -29.66 -6.24
N ARG A 95 18.88 -30.18 -5.13
CA ARG A 95 19.50 -30.11 -3.81
C ARG A 95 20.54 -31.22 -3.64
N VAL A 96 21.80 -30.83 -3.79
CA VAL A 96 22.97 -31.68 -3.57
C VAL A 96 23.92 -31.01 -2.58
N ALA A 97 24.65 -31.81 -1.80
CA ALA A 97 25.68 -31.29 -0.91
C ALA A 97 26.73 -30.50 -1.71
N VAL A 98 27.00 -29.26 -1.30
CA VAL A 98 28.03 -28.43 -1.94
C VAL A 98 29.42 -28.86 -1.52
N THR A 99 30.43 -28.53 -2.33
CA THR A 99 31.83 -28.84 -1.99
C THR A 99 32.40 -27.72 -1.14
N SER A 100 32.60 -27.94 0.16
CA SER A 100 33.21 -26.96 1.05
C SER A 100 34.60 -26.52 0.56
N THR A 101 34.83 -25.21 0.53
CA THR A 101 36.12 -24.58 0.25
C THR A 101 36.68 -23.86 1.48
N GLY A 102 35.98 -23.96 2.62
CA GLY A 102 36.25 -23.28 3.88
C GLY A 102 35.08 -23.44 4.86
N ALA A 103 35.20 -22.85 6.05
CA ALA A 103 34.21 -23.02 7.12
C ALA A 103 32.80 -22.57 6.71
N THR A 104 32.70 -21.44 6.01
CA THR A 104 31.44 -20.84 5.55
C THR A 104 31.47 -20.52 4.06
N SER A 105 32.30 -21.25 3.29
CA SER A 105 32.41 -21.12 1.84
C SER A 105 32.34 -22.45 1.13
N ALA A 106 31.76 -22.46 -0.07
CA ALA A 106 31.63 -23.65 -0.88
C ALA A 106 31.58 -23.37 -2.39
N ASN A 107 32.04 -24.35 -3.16
CA ASN A 107 31.82 -24.45 -4.59
C ASN A 107 30.45 -25.08 -4.87
N LEU A 108 29.66 -24.42 -5.72
CA LEU A 108 28.28 -24.81 -6.02
C LEU A 108 28.15 -25.84 -7.13
N ALA A 109 29.24 -26.24 -7.82
CA ALA A 109 29.17 -27.15 -8.95
C ALA A 109 28.30 -28.42 -8.77
N PRO A 110 28.23 -29.07 -7.58
CA PRO A 110 27.34 -30.22 -7.38
C PRO A 110 25.85 -29.92 -7.56
N THR A 111 25.39 -28.69 -7.38
CA THR A 111 23.98 -28.28 -7.51
C THR A 111 23.66 -27.65 -8.86
N LEU A 112 24.63 -27.58 -9.77
CA LEU A 112 24.49 -26.92 -11.07
C LEU A 112 24.51 -27.96 -12.21
N PRO A 113 23.92 -27.65 -13.39
CA PRO A 113 24.02 -28.52 -14.54
C PRO A 113 25.47 -28.88 -14.88
N SER A 114 25.70 -30.15 -15.23
CA SER A 114 27.05 -30.61 -15.57
C SER A 114 27.60 -29.85 -16.78
N ARG A 115 28.92 -29.60 -16.79
CA ARG A 115 29.68 -29.01 -17.91
C ARG A 115 29.34 -27.55 -18.27
N ILE A 116 28.73 -26.77 -17.39
CA ILE A 116 28.63 -25.32 -17.59
C ILE A 116 30.03 -24.66 -17.64
N PRO A 117 30.24 -23.57 -18.41
CA PRO A 117 31.52 -22.89 -18.54
C PRO A 117 31.83 -21.96 -17.35
N LEU A 118 31.08 -22.07 -16.25
CA LEU A 118 31.20 -21.22 -15.07
C LEU A 118 31.67 -22.02 -13.86
N ASN A 119 32.56 -21.42 -13.08
CA ASN A 119 32.88 -21.86 -11.72
C ASN A 119 32.26 -20.86 -10.75
N ILE A 120 31.46 -21.34 -9.79
CA ILE A 120 30.72 -20.48 -8.86
C ILE A 120 31.04 -20.90 -7.43
N THR A 121 31.55 -19.96 -6.65
CA THR A 121 31.83 -20.15 -5.22
C THR A 121 31.04 -19.15 -4.39
N ARG A 122 30.37 -19.63 -3.34
CA ARG A 122 29.67 -18.83 -2.35
C ARG A 122 30.52 -18.69 -1.08
N ALA A 123 30.49 -17.53 -0.45
CA ALA A 123 31.12 -17.31 0.86
C ALA A 123 30.24 -16.43 1.76
N TRP A 124 30.06 -16.88 3.00
CA TRP A 124 29.46 -16.09 4.07
C TRP A 124 30.53 -15.56 5.01
N SER A 125 30.39 -14.32 5.46
CA SER A 125 31.29 -13.70 6.43
C SER A 125 30.57 -12.70 7.34
N THR A 126 31.27 -12.21 8.35
CA THR A 126 30.80 -11.14 9.23
C THR A 126 31.69 -9.92 9.12
N SER A 127 31.11 -8.75 9.28
CA SER A 127 31.83 -7.48 9.31
C SER A 127 31.19 -6.55 10.35
N GLY A 128 31.76 -6.51 11.55
CA GLY A 128 31.17 -5.77 12.67
C GLY A 128 29.79 -6.30 13.03
N ALA A 129 28.75 -5.48 12.80
CA ALA A 129 27.35 -5.82 13.07
C ALA A 129 26.69 -6.62 11.92
N ASP A 130 27.31 -6.68 10.76
CA ASP A 130 26.68 -7.19 9.55
C ASP A 130 27.04 -8.65 9.24
N ILE A 131 26.13 -9.33 8.55
CA ILE A 131 26.39 -10.60 7.86
C ILE A 131 26.46 -10.33 6.37
N ASN A 132 27.43 -10.94 5.69
CA ASN A 132 27.71 -10.74 4.28
C ASN A 132 27.59 -12.06 3.52
N LEU A 133 26.99 -12.00 2.33
CA LEU A 133 26.90 -13.08 1.36
C LEU A 133 27.59 -12.65 0.06
N ASN A 134 28.58 -13.41 -0.41
CA ASN A 134 29.24 -13.16 -1.70
C ASN A 134 29.19 -14.40 -2.60
N PHE A 135 29.05 -14.14 -3.90
CA PHE A 135 29.27 -15.11 -4.97
C PHE A 135 30.38 -14.63 -5.88
N THR A 136 31.38 -15.47 -6.11
CA THR A 136 32.40 -15.26 -7.13
C THR A 136 32.13 -16.19 -8.31
N ILE A 137 31.95 -15.61 -9.49
CA ILE A 137 31.62 -16.31 -10.73
C ILE A 137 32.79 -16.13 -11.69
N THR A 138 33.44 -17.24 -12.05
CA THR A 138 34.60 -17.26 -12.95
C THR A 138 34.23 -17.96 -14.25
N ASN A 139 34.57 -17.37 -15.38
CA ASN A 139 34.50 -18.06 -16.67
C ASN A 139 35.66 -19.05 -16.79
N LYS A 140 35.37 -20.35 -16.71
CA LYS A 140 36.34 -21.45 -16.90
C LYS A 140 36.22 -22.11 -18.28
N GLY A 141 35.41 -21.55 -19.18
CA GLY A 141 35.21 -22.04 -20.53
C GLY A 141 36.36 -21.69 -21.46
N THR A 142 36.14 -21.87 -22.77
CA THR A 142 37.13 -21.61 -23.83
C THR A 142 36.82 -20.35 -24.65
N SER A 143 35.74 -19.63 -24.35
CA SER A 143 35.33 -18.40 -25.01
C SER A 143 34.75 -17.42 -23.99
N SER A 144 34.61 -16.15 -24.38
CA SER A 144 33.91 -15.15 -23.55
C SER A 144 32.43 -15.54 -23.36
N ILE A 145 31.94 -15.34 -22.15
CA ILE A 145 30.55 -15.62 -21.75
C ILE A 145 29.87 -14.31 -21.37
N GLU A 146 28.65 -14.10 -21.84
CA GLU A 146 27.77 -13.03 -21.39
C GLU A 146 26.79 -13.59 -20.35
N ILE A 147 26.69 -12.94 -19.19
CA ILE A 147 25.69 -13.21 -18.16
C ILE A 147 24.59 -12.14 -18.30
N GLY A 148 23.42 -12.57 -18.76
CA GLY A 148 22.25 -11.69 -19.00
C GLY A 148 21.23 -11.72 -17.88
N ALA A 149 21.28 -12.69 -16.96
CA ALA A 149 20.54 -12.62 -15.71
C ALA A 149 21.40 -13.11 -14.55
N LEU A 150 21.26 -12.48 -13.39
CA LEU A 150 21.92 -12.87 -12.15
C LEU A 150 21.05 -12.45 -10.96
N GLY A 151 20.46 -13.44 -10.30
CA GLY A 151 19.52 -13.25 -9.20
C GLY A 151 19.93 -13.97 -7.93
N PHE A 152 19.69 -13.33 -6.78
CA PHE A 152 19.83 -13.92 -5.44
C PHE A 152 18.43 -14.13 -4.85
N PRO A 153 17.98 -15.38 -4.65
CA PRO A 153 16.71 -15.66 -4.01
C PRO A 153 16.63 -15.14 -2.58
N ILE A 154 15.46 -14.59 -2.22
CA ILE A 154 15.21 -13.96 -0.92
C ILE A 154 14.06 -14.69 -0.23
N GLU A 155 14.41 -15.51 0.74
CA GLU A 155 13.48 -16.24 1.59
C GLU A 155 13.48 -15.64 3.00
N PHE A 156 12.32 -15.18 3.44
CA PHE A 156 12.06 -14.78 4.82
C PHE A 156 10.73 -15.38 5.27
N ASN A 157 10.45 -15.39 6.57
CA ASN A 157 9.29 -16.07 7.12
C ASN A 157 7.98 -15.30 6.83
N SER A 158 7.45 -15.39 5.61
CA SER A 158 6.18 -14.80 5.18
C SER A 158 5.09 -15.86 4.94
N ILE A 159 5.16 -16.95 5.71
CA ILE A 159 4.31 -18.14 5.56
C ILE A 159 3.28 -18.12 6.69
N PHE A 160 2.01 -17.90 6.38
CA PHE A 160 0.94 -17.82 7.39
C PHE A 160 0.16 -19.13 7.53
N THR A 161 0.41 -20.09 6.64
CA THR A 161 -0.20 -21.41 6.62
C THR A 161 -0.05 -22.11 7.98
N ASP A 162 -1.14 -22.72 8.45
CA ASP A 162 -1.23 -23.45 9.72
C ASP A 162 -0.85 -22.65 10.98
N ARG A 163 -0.90 -21.31 10.93
CA ARG A 163 -0.62 -20.42 12.06
C ARG A 163 -1.88 -19.69 12.53
N THR A 164 -2.01 -19.57 13.85
CA THR A 164 -2.98 -18.64 14.45
C THR A 164 -2.55 -17.20 14.21
N ALA A 165 -3.47 -16.23 14.27
CA ALA A 165 -3.12 -14.80 14.13
C ALA A 165 -1.98 -14.34 15.08
N VAL A 166 -1.96 -14.87 16.31
CA VAL A 166 -0.90 -14.60 17.30
C VAL A 166 0.44 -15.19 16.86
N ALA A 167 0.45 -16.44 16.38
CA ALA A 167 1.67 -17.08 15.88
C ALA A 167 2.18 -16.35 14.62
N THR A 168 1.29 -15.99 13.70
CA THR A 168 1.60 -15.21 12.50
C THR A 168 2.27 -13.89 12.86
N GLN A 169 1.68 -13.08 13.74
CA GLN A 169 2.30 -11.82 14.17
C GLN A 169 3.66 -12.00 14.86
N LYS A 170 3.83 -13.07 15.64
CA LYS A 170 5.04 -13.33 16.42
C LYS A 170 6.20 -13.85 15.56
N MET A 171 5.90 -14.62 14.51
CA MET A 171 6.91 -15.40 13.80
C MET A 171 7.20 -14.88 12.39
N CYS A 172 6.30 -14.08 11.82
CA CYS A 172 6.42 -13.69 10.42
C CYS A 172 6.96 -12.28 10.20
N SER A 173 7.50 -12.09 9.01
CA SER A 173 7.89 -10.79 8.46
C SER A 173 7.44 -10.65 7.00
N LEU A 174 7.43 -9.42 6.51
CA LEU A 174 7.20 -9.10 5.10
C LEU A 174 8.42 -8.40 4.52
N VAL A 175 8.69 -8.65 3.24
CA VAL A 175 9.80 -8.06 2.49
C VAL A 175 9.31 -7.10 1.42
N ASP A 176 9.76 -5.84 1.45
CA ASP A 176 9.46 -4.86 0.42
C ASP A 176 10.76 -4.31 -0.21
N PRO A 177 10.83 -4.21 -1.55
CA PRO A 177 12.00 -3.70 -2.25
C PRO A 177 11.98 -2.18 -2.44
N ASN A 178 13.16 -1.58 -2.43
CA ASN A 178 13.46 -0.31 -3.11
C ASN A 178 14.30 -0.62 -4.35
N ILE A 179 13.67 -0.71 -5.53
CA ILE A 179 14.33 -1.17 -6.79
C ILE A 179 15.13 -0.02 -7.44
N GLY A 180 16.12 0.48 -6.69
CA GLY A 180 16.82 1.74 -6.94
C GLY A 180 18.24 1.62 -7.48
N LEU A 181 18.59 0.53 -8.18
CA LEU A 181 19.96 0.23 -8.63
C LEU A 181 20.96 0.22 -7.47
N ASP A 182 22.01 1.07 -7.49
CA ASP A 182 23.02 1.13 -6.43
C ASP A 182 22.47 1.73 -5.13
N GLY A 183 21.37 2.49 -5.19
CA GLY A 183 20.59 2.91 -4.02
C GLY A 183 19.51 1.90 -3.62
N GLY A 184 19.54 0.70 -4.20
CA GLY A 184 18.54 -0.34 -3.95
C GLY A 184 18.75 -1.04 -2.61
N TYR A 185 17.66 -1.45 -1.97
CA TYR A 185 17.70 -2.21 -0.72
C TYR A 185 16.39 -2.97 -0.53
N LEU A 186 16.39 -3.98 0.35
CA LEU A 186 15.18 -4.62 0.85
C LEU A 186 15.00 -4.24 2.31
N ARG A 187 13.75 -4.06 2.73
CA ARG A 187 13.36 -4.02 4.13
C ARG A 187 12.56 -5.26 4.47
N VAL A 188 12.86 -5.84 5.62
CA VAL A 188 12.18 -7.03 6.15
C VAL A 188 11.67 -6.66 7.53
N THR A 189 10.36 -6.55 7.66
CA THR A 189 9.71 -6.01 8.86
C THR A 189 8.87 -7.07 9.55
N PRO A 190 9.02 -7.26 10.88
CA PRO A 190 8.09 -8.09 11.65
C PRO A 190 6.65 -7.65 11.44
N LEU A 191 5.72 -8.60 11.34
CA LEU A 191 4.29 -8.27 11.15
C LEU A 191 3.68 -7.48 12.30
N SER A 192 4.22 -7.63 13.52
CA SER A 192 3.81 -6.80 14.67
C SER A 192 4.15 -5.32 14.47
N GLY A 193 5.06 -5.01 13.55
CA GLY A 193 5.65 -3.69 13.32
C GLY A 193 6.47 -3.14 14.49
N THR A 194 6.86 -4.02 15.42
CA THR A 194 7.67 -3.69 16.60
C THR A 194 8.98 -4.48 16.59
N GLY A 195 9.98 -3.96 17.29
CA GLY A 195 11.30 -4.61 17.39
C GLY A 195 12.21 -4.29 16.19
N PRO A 196 13.35 -5.01 16.10
CA PRO A 196 14.31 -4.78 15.04
C PRO A 196 13.77 -5.19 13.67
N ALA A 197 14.09 -4.40 12.66
CA ALA A 197 13.89 -4.76 11.25
C ALA A 197 15.21 -5.24 10.65
N LEU A 198 15.14 -6.00 9.56
CA LEU A 198 16.32 -6.39 8.79
C LEU A 198 16.37 -5.59 7.48
N VAL A 199 17.56 -5.14 7.12
CA VAL A 199 17.84 -4.43 5.88
C VAL A 199 18.82 -5.26 5.06
N VAL A 200 18.52 -5.43 3.77
CA VAL A 200 19.42 -6.07 2.80
C VAL A 200 19.92 -5.00 1.83
N THR A 201 21.22 -4.73 1.81
CA THR A 201 21.85 -3.74 0.92
C THR A 201 22.92 -4.37 0.02
N PRO A 202 23.36 -3.67 -1.04
CA PRO A 202 24.46 -4.14 -1.88
C PRO A 202 25.75 -4.33 -1.07
N LEU A 203 26.48 -5.40 -1.35
CA LEU A 203 27.87 -5.54 -0.98
C LEU A 203 28.73 -5.41 -2.24
N GLY A 204 29.67 -4.46 -2.23
CA GLY A 204 30.35 -4.04 -3.46
C GLY A 204 29.35 -3.46 -4.48
N HIS A 205 29.66 -3.56 -5.76
CA HIS A 205 28.77 -3.10 -6.82
C HIS A 205 27.76 -4.20 -7.19
N THR A 206 26.67 -4.31 -6.42
CA THR A 206 25.60 -5.31 -6.60
C THR A 206 24.23 -4.62 -6.64
N PRO A 207 23.91 -3.87 -7.71
CA PRO A 207 22.66 -3.10 -7.78
C PRO A 207 21.41 -3.99 -7.73
N LEU A 208 20.30 -3.42 -7.25
CA LEU A 208 18.95 -3.99 -7.37
C LEU A 208 18.30 -3.48 -8.66
N GLU A 209 18.58 -4.15 -9.78
CA GLU A 209 18.04 -3.81 -11.10
C GLU A 209 16.59 -4.25 -11.25
N GLY A 210 16.27 -5.47 -10.79
CA GLY A 210 14.93 -6.04 -10.87
C GLY A 210 14.51 -6.78 -9.61
N TRP A 211 13.20 -6.95 -9.47
CA TRP A 211 12.56 -7.72 -8.41
C TRP A 211 11.66 -8.76 -9.06
N ARG A 212 12.08 -10.03 -9.05
CA ARG A 212 11.44 -11.10 -9.82
C ARG A 212 10.79 -12.13 -8.91
N PHE A 213 9.56 -12.52 -9.20
CA PHE A 213 8.89 -13.62 -8.51
C PHE A 213 9.60 -14.96 -8.73
N LEU A 214 9.70 -15.77 -7.68
CA LEU A 214 10.29 -17.11 -7.72
C LEU A 214 9.18 -18.16 -7.84
N ALA A 215 9.16 -18.91 -8.93
CA ALA A 215 8.21 -20.00 -9.10
C ALA A 215 8.65 -21.23 -8.31
N GLU A 216 7.82 -21.70 -7.38
CA GLU A 216 7.96 -22.98 -6.69
C GLU A 216 6.74 -23.85 -6.97
N ASP A 217 6.80 -25.12 -6.57
CA ASP A 217 5.64 -26.01 -6.61
C ASP A 217 4.52 -25.46 -5.71
N THR A 218 3.32 -25.32 -6.28
CA THR A 218 2.13 -24.85 -5.57
C THR A 218 1.44 -25.96 -4.80
N ASP A 219 1.65 -27.23 -5.20
CA ASP A 219 1.08 -28.41 -4.52
C ASP A 219 1.99 -28.86 -3.36
N THR A 220 2.14 -27.97 -2.38
CA THR A 220 2.98 -28.20 -1.19
C THR A 220 2.15 -28.06 0.07
N ALA A 221 2.62 -28.67 1.17
CA ALA A 221 1.97 -28.57 2.47
C ALA A 221 1.86 -27.13 3.01
N LEU A 222 2.62 -26.19 2.44
CA LEU A 222 2.61 -24.78 2.82
C LEU A 222 1.72 -23.91 1.91
N TYR A 223 1.15 -24.48 0.84
CA TYR A 223 0.31 -23.81 -0.15
C TYR A 223 0.98 -22.57 -0.76
N TYR A 224 2.13 -22.77 -1.42
CA TYR A 224 2.82 -21.69 -2.14
C TYR A 224 1.90 -21.05 -3.20
N GLN A 225 1.94 -19.73 -3.35
CA GLN A 225 0.96 -18.93 -4.13
C GLN A 225 -0.47 -19.19 -3.69
N SER A 226 -0.75 -18.92 -2.42
CA SER A 226 -2.10 -18.91 -1.85
C SER A 226 -2.32 -17.65 -1.01
N GLN A 227 -3.52 -17.48 -0.46
CA GLN A 227 -3.83 -16.37 0.44
C GLN A 227 -2.94 -16.34 1.70
N THR A 228 -2.48 -17.49 2.18
CA THR A 228 -1.63 -17.58 3.37
C THR A 228 -0.14 -17.61 3.04
N PHE A 229 0.23 -17.67 1.77
CA PHE A 229 1.62 -17.68 1.35
C PHE A 229 1.78 -17.15 -0.09
N GLU A 230 2.08 -15.85 -0.21
CA GLU A 230 2.32 -15.17 -1.50
C GLU A 230 3.39 -15.86 -2.35
N GLY A 231 4.46 -16.31 -1.70
CA GLY A 231 5.69 -16.78 -2.33
C GLY A 231 6.85 -15.80 -2.15
N PHE A 232 7.95 -16.09 -2.82
CA PHE A 232 9.23 -15.41 -2.68
C PHE A 232 9.68 -14.73 -3.96
N TYR A 233 10.69 -13.90 -3.82
CA TYR A 233 11.22 -13.07 -4.89
C TYR A 233 12.75 -13.10 -4.88
N SER A 234 13.34 -12.65 -5.98
CA SER A 234 14.78 -12.57 -6.17
C SER A 234 15.25 -11.13 -6.35
N TRP A 235 16.35 -10.81 -5.67
CA TRP A 235 17.17 -9.64 -5.98
C TRP A 235 17.88 -9.89 -7.31
N GLU A 236 17.51 -9.16 -8.36
CA GLU A 236 18.15 -9.29 -9.67
C GLU A 236 19.17 -8.16 -9.91
N THR A 237 20.43 -8.52 -10.14
CA THR A 237 21.51 -7.59 -10.49
C THR A 237 21.65 -7.38 -11.99
N TYR A 238 21.30 -8.39 -12.78
CA TYR A 238 21.26 -8.33 -14.24
C TYR A 238 19.94 -8.93 -14.70
N THR A 239 19.28 -8.31 -15.68
CA THR A 239 17.96 -8.74 -16.17
C THR A 239 17.81 -8.75 -17.69
N LEU A 240 18.86 -8.46 -18.46
CA LEU A 240 18.80 -8.44 -19.93
C LEU A 240 18.18 -9.72 -20.53
N ALA A 241 18.50 -10.89 -19.99
CA ALA A 241 17.94 -12.14 -20.47
C ALA A 241 16.42 -12.25 -20.24
N TYR A 242 15.89 -11.68 -19.15
CA TYR A 242 14.45 -11.63 -18.92
C TYR A 242 13.76 -10.57 -19.78
N THR A 243 14.37 -9.40 -19.95
CA THR A 243 13.82 -8.32 -20.80
C THR A 243 13.75 -8.70 -22.28
N GLN A 244 14.64 -9.59 -22.74
CA GLN A 244 14.59 -10.15 -24.08
C GLN A 244 13.56 -11.29 -24.24
N ASN A 245 13.05 -11.87 -23.14
CA ASN A 245 12.18 -13.05 -23.13
C ASN A 245 10.87 -12.79 -22.36
N GLU A 246 10.76 -13.21 -21.10
CA GLU A 246 9.52 -13.21 -20.33
C GLU A 246 8.96 -11.80 -20.08
N TRP A 247 9.81 -10.78 -20.02
CA TRP A 247 9.40 -9.39 -19.81
C TRP A 247 9.35 -8.61 -21.13
N LYS A 248 9.40 -9.32 -22.27
CA LYS A 248 9.28 -8.70 -23.58
C LYS A 248 7.91 -8.05 -23.73
N GLY A 249 7.91 -6.77 -24.14
CA GLY A 249 6.67 -6.01 -24.33
C GLY A 249 6.20 -5.26 -23.09
N THR A 250 6.88 -5.39 -21.96
CA THR A 250 6.67 -4.54 -20.78
C THR A 250 7.73 -3.45 -20.70
N SER A 251 7.52 -2.52 -19.76
CA SER A 251 8.53 -1.55 -19.35
C SER A 251 8.95 -1.88 -17.91
N PRO A 252 10.05 -2.59 -17.67
CA PRO A 252 10.54 -2.87 -16.33
C PRO A 252 10.91 -1.59 -15.56
N TRP A 253 11.12 -1.70 -14.24
CA TRP A 253 11.51 -0.56 -13.39
C TRP A 253 12.84 0.06 -13.84
N ASN A 254 13.86 -0.77 -14.08
CA ASN A 254 15.15 -0.36 -14.63
C ASN A 254 15.41 -1.05 -15.99
N PRO A 255 16.22 -0.47 -16.89
CA PRO A 255 16.59 -1.13 -18.14
C PRO A 255 17.42 -2.38 -17.82
N GLY A 256 17.20 -3.47 -18.57
CA GLY A 256 17.95 -4.69 -18.35
C GLY A 256 19.40 -4.58 -18.82
N THR A 257 20.34 -4.99 -17.96
CA THR A 257 21.77 -5.02 -18.28
C THR A 257 22.35 -6.44 -18.20
N SER A 258 23.56 -6.60 -18.73
CA SER A 258 24.35 -7.83 -18.74
C SER A 258 25.83 -7.53 -18.46
N VAL A 259 26.63 -8.58 -18.28
CA VAL A 259 28.08 -8.47 -18.14
C VAL A 259 28.79 -9.55 -18.95
N VAL A 260 29.91 -9.19 -19.59
CA VAL A 260 30.77 -10.13 -20.32
C VAL A 260 31.99 -10.50 -19.48
N LEU A 261 32.26 -11.79 -19.37
CA LEU A 261 33.44 -12.36 -18.73
C LEU A 261 34.35 -12.99 -19.79
N ALA A 262 35.56 -12.45 -19.97
CA ALA A 262 36.61 -13.12 -20.73
C ALA A 262 37.02 -14.45 -20.07
N VAL A 263 37.69 -15.32 -20.81
CA VAL A 263 38.20 -16.59 -20.27
C VAL A 263 39.12 -16.32 -19.06
N GLY A 264 38.85 -16.99 -17.94
CA GLY A 264 39.56 -16.81 -16.66
C GLY A 264 39.13 -15.58 -15.85
N GLN A 265 38.32 -14.67 -16.41
CA GLN A 265 37.84 -13.50 -15.70
C GLN A 265 36.79 -13.90 -14.65
N SER A 266 36.79 -13.17 -13.53
CA SER A 266 35.80 -13.32 -12.46
C SER A 266 35.07 -12.01 -12.17
N ILE A 267 33.83 -12.15 -11.69
CA ILE A 267 33.10 -11.08 -11.00
C ILE A 267 32.68 -11.57 -9.61
N THR A 268 32.57 -10.64 -8.67
CA THR A 268 32.02 -10.90 -7.35
C THR A 268 30.82 -9.98 -7.13
N LYS A 269 29.73 -10.57 -6.65
CA LYS A 269 28.48 -9.89 -6.31
C LYS A 269 28.00 -10.40 -4.96
N GLY A 270 27.38 -9.53 -4.16
CA GLY A 270 27.00 -9.89 -2.81
C GLY A 270 25.99 -8.97 -2.17
N LEU A 271 25.43 -9.46 -1.08
CA LEU A 271 24.43 -8.78 -0.26
C LEU A 271 24.95 -8.65 1.17
N ARG A 272 24.62 -7.54 1.81
CA ARG A 272 24.85 -7.26 3.23
C ARG A 272 23.53 -7.29 3.97
N PHE A 273 23.52 -7.95 5.13
CA PHE A 273 22.40 -8.06 6.04
C PHE A 273 22.70 -7.28 7.32
N SER A 274 21.90 -6.25 7.58
CA SER A 274 22.07 -5.32 8.70
C SER A 274 20.80 -5.23 9.53
N ALA A 275 20.93 -5.28 10.87
CA ALA A 275 19.82 -5.06 11.78
C ALA A 275 19.57 -3.54 11.96
N ALA A 276 18.34 -3.09 11.72
CA ALA A 276 17.85 -1.79 12.13
C ALA A 276 17.15 -1.91 13.49
N SER A 277 17.37 -0.95 14.39
CA SER A 277 16.79 -0.96 15.74
C SER A 277 15.27 -0.86 15.77
N SER A 278 14.68 -0.27 14.73
CA SER A 278 13.24 -0.12 14.54
C SER A 278 12.91 0.11 13.06
N ILE A 279 11.62 0.06 12.71
CA ILE A 279 11.15 0.33 11.34
C ILE A 279 11.49 1.76 10.89
N SER A 280 11.37 2.75 11.77
CA SER A 280 11.69 4.15 11.43
C SER A 280 13.19 4.39 11.26
N ASN A 281 14.06 3.48 11.72
CA ASN A 281 15.51 3.56 11.53
C ASN A 281 16.03 2.88 10.25
N ILE A 282 15.17 2.24 9.45
CA ILE A 282 15.59 1.48 8.26
C ILE A 282 16.43 2.35 7.30
N GLU A 283 15.97 3.53 6.94
CA GLU A 283 16.66 4.40 5.98
C GLU A 283 18.02 4.89 6.53
N THR A 284 18.10 5.18 7.84
CA THR A 284 19.37 5.49 8.51
C THR A 284 20.33 4.30 8.47
N THR A 285 19.85 3.09 8.73
CA THR A 285 20.64 1.87 8.61
C THR A 285 21.16 1.67 7.19
N VAL A 286 20.32 1.88 6.15
CA VAL A 286 20.74 1.83 4.75
C VAL A 286 21.86 2.84 4.48
N ALA A 287 21.64 4.12 4.84
CA ALA A 287 22.61 5.19 4.60
C ALA A 287 23.97 4.91 5.29
N ASN A 288 23.96 4.33 6.50
CA ASN A 288 25.18 3.95 7.23
C ASN A 288 26.00 2.86 6.53
N THR A 289 25.42 2.10 5.60
CA THR A 289 26.18 1.14 4.78
C THR A 289 26.97 1.80 3.64
N GLY A 290 26.75 3.09 3.38
CA GLY A 290 27.24 3.81 2.21
C GLY A 290 26.32 3.69 0.97
N THR A 291 25.18 3.02 1.11
CA THR A 291 24.16 2.90 0.06
C THR A 291 23.40 4.23 -0.05
N PRO A 292 23.31 4.86 -1.25
CA PRO A 292 22.55 6.10 -1.42
C PRO A 292 21.07 5.94 -1.05
N VAL A 293 20.52 6.88 -0.29
CA VAL A 293 19.09 6.94 0.06
C VAL A 293 18.44 8.18 -0.51
N ALA A 294 17.27 8.03 -1.12
CA ALA A 294 16.46 9.12 -1.65
C ALA A 294 15.16 9.26 -0.86
N ILE A 295 14.82 10.49 -0.49
CA ILE A 295 13.56 10.83 0.19
C ILE A 295 12.81 11.86 -0.65
N GLY A 296 11.65 11.45 -1.18
CA GLY A 296 10.72 12.32 -1.88
C GLY A 296 9.69 12.96 -0.95
N VAL A 297 9.42 14.25 -1.16
CA VAL A 297 8.30 14.98 -0.52
C VAL A 297 7.46 15.60 -1.65
N PRO A 298 6.14 15.34 -1.71
CA PRO A 298 5.33 14.66 -0.70
C PRO A 298 5.37 13.12 -0.78
N GLY A 299 6.10 12.55 -1.73
CA GLY A 299 6.14 11.11 -1.99
C GLY A 299 6.55 10.89 -3.44
N TYR A 300 6.00 9.85 -4.07
CA TYR A 300 6.40 9.44 -5.43
C TYR A 300 5.24 9.37 -6.44
N ILE A 301 4.02 9.67 -5.99
CA ILE A 301 2.86 9.94 -6.85
C ILE A 301 2.72 11.47 -6.91
N ILE A 302 3.03 12.06 -8.06
CA ILE A 302 3.18 13.52 -8.22
C ILE A 302 2.11 14.05 -9.17
N PRO A 303 1.07 14.73 -8.67
CA PRO A 303 0.18 15.51 -9.52
C PRO A 303 0.93 16.62 -10.27
N GLN A 304 0.55 16.86 -11.53
CA GLN A 304 1.17 17.86 -12.42
C GLN A 304 1.23 19.29 -11.88
N ASP A 305 0.41 19.65 -10.88
CA ASP A 305 0.39 21.00 -10.29
C ASP A 305 1.15 21.11 -8.96
N ILE A 306 2.00 20.12 -8.64
CA ILE A 306 2.87 20.08 -7.46
C ILE A 306 4.33 19.99 -7.88
N THR A 307 5.15 20.95 -7.42
CA THR A 307 6.61 20.81 -7.42
C THR A 307 7.03 19.94 -6.23
N ALA A 308 7.60 18.78 -6.51
CA ALA A 308 8.13 17.88 -5.49
C ALA A 308 9.53 18.30 -5.03
N GLN A 309 9.96 17.78 -3.87
CA GLN A 309 11.31 17.91 -3.36
C GLN A 309 11.96 16.53 -3.25
N LEU A 310 13.24 16.44 -3.59
CA LEU A 310 14.06 15.24 -3.50
C LEU A 310 15.27 15.53 -2.62
N PHE A 311 15.39 14.77 -1.53
CA PHE A 311 16.49 14.83 -0.59
C PHE A 311 17.35 13.59 -0.75
N LEU A 312 18.67 13.77 -0.89
CA LEU A 312 19.60 12.68 -1.11
C LEU A 312 20.54 12.53 0.09
N GLN A 313 20.66 11.32 0.60
CA GLN A 313 21.62 10.97 1.64
C GLN A 313 22.71 10.13 1.01
N HIS A 314 23.79 10.82 0.62
CA HIS A 314 25.03 10.21 0.15
C HIS A 314 26.19 11.19 0.34
N THR A 315 27.39 10.68 0.58
CA THR A 315 28.58 11.52 0.82
C THR A 315 29.18 12.06 -0.48
N SER A 316 29.05 11.31 -1.58
CA SER A 316 29.53 11.75 -2.90
C SER A 316 28.56 12.75 -3.53
N ALA A 317 29.11 13.78 -4.17
CA ALA A 317 28.32 14.79 -4.87
C ALA A 317 27.53 14.19 -6.04
N VAL A 318 26.37 14.79 -6.34
CA VAL A 318 25.59 14.44 -7.53
C VAL A 318 26.25 15.02 -8.78
N SER A 319 26.55 14.17 -9.75
CA SER A 319 27.05 14.56 -11.07
C SER A 319 25.92 14.90 -12.04
N SER A 320 24.82 14.14 -12.02
CA SER A 320 23.65 14.44 -12.87
C SER A 320 22.36 13.87 -12.31
N ILE A 321 21.24 14.49 -12.68
CA ILE A 321 19.88 13.98 -12.46
C ILE A 321 19.13 14.06 -13.79
N THR A 322 18.54 12.96 -14.22
CA THR A 322 17.76 12.86 -15.45
C THR A 322 16.45 12.13 -15.22
N SER A 323 15.52 12.22 -16.18
CA SER A 323 14.26 11.47 -16.16
C SER A 323 14.07 10.63 -17.43
N THR A 324 13.37 9.51 -17.30
CA THR A 324 12.81 8.71 -18.39
C THR A 324 11.30 8.62 -18.18
N PRO A 325 10.45 9.12 -19.08
CA PRO A 325 10.78 9.83 -20.33
C PRO A 325 11.58 11.11 -20.09
N ALA A 326 12.42 11.49 -21.06
CA ALA A 326 13.18 12.74 -20.98
C ALA A 326 12.24 13.94 -20.93
N GLY A 327 12.54 14.91 -20.06
CA GLY A 327 11.72 16.12 -19.88
C GLY A 327 10.49 15.93 -19.01
N ALA A 328 10.30 14.75 -18.39
CA ALA A 328 9.20 14.53 -17.46
C ALA A 328 9.24 15.44 -16.23
N PHE A 329 10.45 15.77 -15.77
CA PHE A 329 10.72 16.73 -14.71
C PHE A 329 11.76 17.75 -15.15
N THR A 330 11.54 18.99 -14.75
CA THR A 330 12.59 20.01 -14.65
C THR A 330 13.20 19.95 -13.25
N PHE A 331 14.51 19.81 -13.17
CA PHE A 331 15.26 19.71 -11.91
C PHE A 331 15.97 21.02 -11.59
N SER A 332 15.85 21.49 -10.34
CA SER A 332 16.63 22.63 -9.85
C SER A 332 17.22 22.32 -8.47
N ALA A 333 18.52 22.57 -8.29
CA ALA A 333 19.17 22.44 -6.98
C ALA A 333 18.65 23.55 -6.05
N ALA A 334 18.08 23.16 -4.91
CA ALA A 334 17.59 24.09 -3.88
C ALA A 334 18.61 24.26 -2.74
N ALA A 335 19.38 23.21 -2.45
CA ALA A 335 20.54 23.22 -1.57
C ALA A 335 21.44 22.01 -1.88
N THR A 336 22.56 21.86 -1.17
CA THR A 336 23.37 20.62 -1.23
C THR A 336 22.49 19.41 -0.96
N ASN A 337 22.50 18.43 -1.87
CA ASN A 337 21.69 17.22 -1.80
C ASN A 337 20.16 17.42 -1.69
N LYS A 338 19.66 18.62 -2.05
CA LYS A 338 18.23 18.94 -2.07
C LYS A 338 17.85 19.53 -3.42
N TYR A 339 16.90 18.89 -4.08
CA TYR A 339 16.45 19.26 -5.42
C TYR A 339 14.95 19.47 -5.45
N THR A 340 14.50 20.33 -6.36
CA THR A 340 13.09 20.49 -6.72
C THR A 340 12.83 19.81 -8.06
N LEU A 341 11.70 19.12 -8.15
CA LEU A 341 11.24 18.37 -9.31
C LEU A 341 9.90 18.97 -9.74
N THR A 342 9.92 19.76 -10.82
CA THR A 342 8.69 20.34 -11.37
C THR A 342 8.21 19.47 -12.52
N PRO A 343 7.04 18.81 -12.42
CA PRO A 343 6.54 17.94 -13.48
C PRO A 343 6.20 18.76 -14.73
N SER A 344 6.43 18.17 -15.90
CA SER A 344 5.90 18.71 -17.15
C SER A 344 4.38 18.57 -17.19
N SER A 345 3.69 19.60 -17.68
CA SER A 345 2.22 19.57 -17.86
C SER A 345 1.75 18.57 -18.92
N SER A 346 2.64 18.11 -19.81
CA SER A 346 2.32 17.13 -20.86
C SER A 346 2.66 15.69 -20.50
N THR A 347 3.41 15.46 -19.41
CA THR A 347 3.80 14.12 -19.00
C THR A 347 2.76 13.50 -18.08
N TRP A 348 2.43 12.25 -18.33
CA TRP A 348 1.52 11.44 -17.52
C TRP A 348 2.05 9.99 -17.46
N GLY A 349 1.82 9.31 -16.35
CA GLY A 349 2.21 7.91 -16.14
C GLY A 349 3.57 7.75 -15.47
N ARG A 350 4.15 6.56 -15.60
CA ARG A 350 5.39 6.16 -14.90
C ARG A 350 6.59 6.97 -15.37
N VAL A 351 7.39 7.45 -14.42
CA VAL A 351 8.63 8.19 -14.65
C VAL A 351 9.74 7.62 -13.78
N ARG A 352 10.88 7.31 -14.38
CA ARG A 352 12.10 6.95 -13.64
C ARG A 352 13.01 8.17 -13.58
N VAL A 353 13.42 8.57 -12.38
CA VAL A 353 14.49 9.54 -12.16
C VAL A 353 15.79 8.76 -11.93
N THR A 354 16.86 9.13 -12.64
CA THR A 354 18.19 8.52 -12.52
C THR A 354 19.17 9.56 -12.01
N ILE A 355 19.86 9.23 -10.92
CA ILE A 355 20.83 10.07 -10.23
C ILE A 355 22.19 9.40 -10.39
N THR A 356 23.17 10.13 -10.92
CA THR A 356 24.55 9.67 -11.02
C THR A 356 25.41 10.46 -10.04
N TYR A 357 26.18 9.77 -9.22
CA TYR A 357 27.09 10.36 -8.24
C TYR A 357 28.53 10.42 -8.78
N ALA A 358 29.35 11.29 -8.19
CA ALA A 358 30.74 11.52 -8.60
C ALA A 358 31.67 10.31 -8.34
N ASP A 359 31.28 9.39 -7.47
CA ASP A 359 31.96 8.12 -7.24
C ASP A 359 31.56 7.01 -8.23
N GLY A 360 30.67 7.32 -9.18
CA GLY A 360 30.21 6.41 -10.22
C GLY A 360 28.97 5.60 -9.86
N LEU A 361 28.44 5.71 -8.63
CA LEU A 361 27.18 5.05 -8.27
C LEU A 361 25.99 5.66 -9.01
N VAL A 362 25.00 4.83 -9.32
CA VAL A 362 23.76 5.21 -10.00
C VAL A 362 22.55 4.77 -9.17
N GLN A 363 21.76 5.72 -8.70
CA GLN A 363 20.49 5.48 -8.02
C GLN A 363 19.32 5.77 -8.94
N THR A 364 18.27 4.95 -8.88
CA THR A 364 16.99 5.26 -9.51
C THR A 364 15.88 5.46 -8.48
N VAL A 365 14.98 6.39 -8.79
CA VAL A 365 13.77 6.68 -8.01
C VAL A 365 12.59 6.57 -8.96
N ASN A 366 11.59 5.77 -8.60
CA ASN A 366 10.44 5.49 -9.47
C ASN A 366 9.25 6.35 -9.04
N TYR A 367 8.79 7.21 -9.93
CA TYR A 367 7.64 8.10 -9.78
C TYR A 367 6.49 7.68 -10.70
N VAL A 368 5.30 8.20 -10.43
CA VAL A 368 4.19 8.29 -11.38
C VAL A 368 3.65 9.72 -11.37
N ILE A 369 3.46 10.30 -12.55
CA ILE A 369 2.86 11.62 -12.72
C ILE A 369 1.38 11.44 -13.07
N THR A 370 0.50 12.11 -12.34
CA THR A 370 -0.94 12.12 -12.58
C THR A 370 -1.40 13.52 -13.00
N HIS A 371 -2.61 13.65 -13.54
CA HIS A 371 -3.24 14.97 -13.61
C HIS A 371 -3.28 15.63 -12.22
N SER A 372 -3.44 16.96 -12.17
CA SER A 372 -3.71 17.62 -10.88
C SER A 372 -4.81 16.87 -10.13
N ALA A 373 -4.64 16.68 -8.82
CA ALA A 373 -5.50 15.74 -8.10
C ALA A 373 -7.01 16.08 -8.22
N PRO A 374 -7.45 17.36 -8.17
CA PRO A 374 -8.85 17.70 -8.45
C PRO A 374 -9.32 17.41 -9.88
N ALA A 375 -8.44 17.54 -10.88
CA ALA A 375 -8.78 17.23 -12.28
C ALA A 375 -8.92 15.72 -12.50
N ALA A 376 -8.07 14.90 -11.87
CA ALA A 376 -8.20 13.44 -11.88
C ALA A 376 -9.55 13.02 -11.25
N VAL A 377 -9.90 13.57 -10.09
CA VAL A 377 -11.18 13.33 -9.40
C VAL A 377 -12.38 13.80 -10.23
N SER A 378 -12.27 14.93 -10.92
CA SER A 378 -13.32 15.42 -11.83
C SER A 378 -13.52 14.49 -13.03
N SER A 379 -12.42 14.01 -13.63
CA SER A 379 -12.46 13.10 -14.77
C SER A 379 -13.04 11.75 -14.36
N LEU A 380 -12.68 11.27 -13.16
CA LEU A 380 -13.27 10.08 -12.54
C LEU A 380 -14.79 10.18 -12.43
N GLY A 381 -15.32 11.28 -11.85
CA GLY A 381 -16.76 11.49 -11.75
C GLY A 381 -17.47 11.50 -13.11
N THR A 382 -16.83 12.09 -14.12
CA THR A 382 -17.34 12.10 -15.49
C THR A 382 -17.37 10.70 -16.09
N PHE A 383 -16.26 9.94 -15.99
CA PHE A 383 -16.17 8.59 -16.52
C PHE A 383 -17.22 7.66 -15.87
N LEU A 384 -17.33 7.71 -14.54
CA LEU A 384 -18.28 6.89 -13.77
C LEU A 384 -19.73 7.16 -14.17
N THR A 385 -20.09 8.42 -14.41
CA THR A 385 -21.48 8.81 -14.74
C THR A 385 -21.77 8.86 -16.24
N THR A 386 -20.83 8.46 -17.09
CA THR A 386 -21.00 8.35 -18.54
C THR A 386 -20.73 6.93 -19.02
N ASN A 387 -19.47 6.50 -19.07
CA ASN A 387 -19.07 5.18 -19.56
C ASN A 387 -19.57 4.04 -18.67
N GLN A 388 -19.58 4.25 -17.36
CA GLN A 388 -20.03 3.24 -16.38
C GLN A 388 -21.50 3.36 -15.98
N TRP A 389 -22.23 4.33 -16.55
CA TRP A 389 -23.63 4.55 -16.20
C TRP A 389 -24.56 3.63 -16.99
N LEU A 390 -25.21 2.71 -16.29
CA LEU A 390 -26.20 1.78 -16.83
C LEU A 390 -27.60 2.41 -16.78
N GLU A 391 -28.22 2.61 -17.95
CA GLU A 391 -29.55 3.22 -18.10
C GLU A 391 -30.66 2.19 -18.43
N SER A 392 -30.29 0.96 -18.78
CA SER A 392 -31.21 -0.01 -19.37
C SER A 392 -32.22 -0.57 -18.35
N SER A 393 -33.45 -0.07 -18.38
CA SER A 393 -34.56 -0.57 -17.54
C SER A 393 -35.06 -1.97 -17.91
N SER A 394 -34.64 -2.52 -19.04
CA SER A 394 -34.94 -3.91 -19.44
C SER A 394 -34.01 -4.95 -18.79
N ASP A 395 -33.05 -4.52 -17.97
CA ASP A 395 -32.21 -5.42 -17.20
C ASP A 395 -33.05 -6.16 -16.15
N PRO A 396 -33.18 -7.49 -16.22
CA PRO A 396 -34.12 -8.22 -15.36
C PRO A 396 -33.62 -8.38 -13.91
N PHE A 397 -32.39 -7.94 -13.63
CA PHE A 397 -31.82 -7.85 -12.28
C PHE A 397 -32.09 -6.48 -11.62
N HIS A 398 -32.74 -5.56 -12.32
CA HIS A 398 -33.07 -4.21 -11.85
C HIS A 398 -31.85 -3.39 -11.40
N ARG A 399 -30.72 -3.54 -12.11
CA ARG A 399 -29.48 -2.78 -11.81
C ARG A 399 -29.53 -1.33 -12.28
N ALA A 400 -30.42 -0.96 -13.18
CA ALA A 400 -30.54 0.39 -13.69
C ALA A 400 -31.56 1.23 -12.90
N PRO A 401 -31.30 2.53 -12.67
CA PRO A 401 -30.08 3.26 -13.04
C PRO A 401 -28.93 3.05 -12.05
N ALA A 402 -27.71 2.81 -12.51
CA ALA A 402 -26.54 2.69 -11.63
C ALA A 402 -25.21 2.96 -12.32
N VAL A 403 -24.17 3.21 -11.52
CA VAL A 403 -22.77 3.07 -11.97
C VAL A 403 -22.35 1.61 -11.76
N ILE A 404 -22.00 0.89 -12.83
CA ILE A 404 -21.61 -0.54 -12.80
C ILE A 404 -20.11 -0.72 -13.08
N SER A 405 -19.56 -1.87 -12.70
CA SER A 405 -18.18 -2.28 -13.03
C SER A 405 -17.87 -2.18 -14.53
N TYR A 406 -16.59 -1.96 -14.84
CA TYR A 406 -16.13 -1.70 -16.21
C TYR A 406 -14.85 -2.45 -16.54
N ASP A 407 -14.77 -2.90 -17.78
CA ASP A 407 -13.59 -3.53 -18.36
C ASP A 407 -12.94 -2.58 -19.36
N ARG A 408 -11.83 -1.99 -18.93
CA ARG A 408 -11.06 -1.02 -19.71
C ARG A 408 -10.38 -1.63 -20.93
N SER A 409 -10.09 -2.93 -20.92
CA SER A 409 -9.39 -3.58 -22.04
C SER A 409 -10.29 -3.75 -23.28
N VAL A 410 -11.61 -3.76 -23.09
CA VAL A 410 -12.60 -3.81 -24.18
C VAL A 410 -13.50 -2.57 -24.21
N ASN A 411 -13.28 -1.61 -23.31
CA ASN A 411 -14.07 -0.40 -23.14
C ASN A 411 -15.57 -0.67 -23.01
N ALA A 412 -15.96 -1.59 -22.12
CA ALA A 412 -17.35 -1.95 -21.92
C ALA A 412 -17.73 -2.13 -20.45
N GLN A 413 -19.01 -1.91 -20.14
CA GLN A 413 -19.60 -2.26 -18.86
C GLN A 413 -19.58 -3.78 -18.65
N VAL A 414 -19.25 -4.23 -17.44
CA VAL A 414 -19.25 -5.64 -17.06
C VAL A 414 -20.69 -6.05 -16.69
N LEU A 415 -21.44 -6.53 -17.68
CA LEU A 415 -22.84 -6.94 -17.51
C LEU A 415 -23.00 -8.38 -17.01
N GLN A 416 -21.97 -9.21 -17.20
CA GLN A 416 -21.91 -10.61 -16.78
C GLN A 416 -20.49 -10.95 -16.35
N GLU A 417 -20.35 -11.60 -15.20
CA GLU A 417 -19.09 -12.08 -14.65
C GLU A 417 -19.40 -13.30 -13.76
N PRO A 418 -18.62 -14.40 -13.81
CA PRO A 418 -18.88 -15.59 -13.01
C PRO A 418 -18.82 -15.36 -11.50
N ARG A 419 -17.99 -14.42 -11.02
CA ARG A 419 -18.00 -13.85 -9.67
C ARG A 419 -19.11 -12.81 -9.62
N VAL A 420 -20.33 -13.29 -9.36
CA VAL A 420 -21.57 -12.57 -9.70
C VAL A 420 -21.68 -11.19 -9.07
N TRP A 421 -20.99 -10.96 -7.95
CA TRP A 421 -20.92 -9.67 -7.28
C TRP A 421 -20.30 -8.56 -8.14
N ILE A 422 -19.30 -8.85 -8.99
CA ILE A 422 -18.66 -7.84 -9.88
C ILE A 422 -19.69 -7.20 -10.81
N ALA A 423 -20.60 -8.00 -11.38
CA ALA A 423 -21.70 -7.51 -12.22
C ALA A 423 -22.96 -7.15 -11.41
N GLY A 424 -22.92 -7.34 -10.09
CA GLY A 424 -24.06 -7.37 -9.18
C GLY A 424 -24.22 -6.15 -8.28
N LEU A 425 -23.44 -5.09 -8.49
CA LEU A 425 -23.52 -3.81 -7.76
C LEU A 425 -23.33 -3.90 -6.23
N SER A 426 -22.83 -5.02 -5.72
CA SER A 426 -22.57 -5.19 -4.29
C SER A 426 -21.33 -6.09 -4.11
N ASP A 427 -20.95 -6.37 -2.86
CA ASP A 427 -19.58 -6.72 -2.50
C ASP A 427 -18.60 -5.59 -2.89
N GLU A 428 -17.35 -5.56 -2.41
CA GLU A 428 -16.47 -4.42 -2.70
C GLU A 428 -16.18 -4.28 -4.20
N ALA A 429 -16.09 -5.40 -4.93
CA ALA A 429 -15.75 -5.38 -6.35
C ALA A 429 -16.92 -4.99 -7.26
N GLY A 430 -18.17 -5.20 -6.84
CA GLY A 430 -19.35 -4.66 -7.51
C GLY A 430 -19.71 -3.26 -7.05
N ALA A 431 -19.44 -2.95 -5.77
CA ALA A 431 -19.71 -1.65 -5.17
C ALA A 431 -18.71 -0.57 -5.57
N GLY A 432 -17.48 -0.95 -5.93
CA GLY A 432 -16.36 -0.05 -6.09
C GLY A 432 -16.65 1.18 -6.96
N SER A 433 -17.34 0.97 -8.08
CA SER A 433 -17.61 2.05 -9.03
C SER A 433 -18.64 3.07 -8.52
N TRP A 434 -19.80 2.63 -8.02
CA TRP A 434 -20.81 3.57 -7.48
C TRP A 434 -20.41 4.16 -6.13
N LEU A 435 -19.58 3.46 -5.35
CA LEU A 435 -19.01 3.99 -4.12
C LEU A 435 -18.05 5.15 -4.43
N ALA A 436 -17.16 5.00 -5.41
CA ALA A 436 -16.30 6.10 -5.87
C ALA A 436 -17.15 7.27 -6.40
N ALA A 437 -18.19 6.99 -7.19
CA ALA A 437 -19.04 8.01 -7.79
C ALA A 437 -19.77 8.86 -6.75
N THR A 438 -20.30 8.23 -5.70
CA THR A 438 -21.02 8.90 -4.60
C THR A 438 -20.06 9.66 -3.70
N MET A 439 -18.97 9.03 -3.25
CA MET A 439 -17.96 9.65 -2.40
C MET A 439 -17.28 10.86 -3.06
N LYS A 440 -17.09 10.82 -4.39
CA LYS A 440 -16.56 11.95 -5.15
C LYS A 440 -17.43 13.20 -4.96
N GLN A 441 -18.75 13.06 -4.85
CA GLN A 441 -19.63 14.22 -4.68
C GLN A 441 -19.47 14.89 -3.31
N ALA A 442 -19.10 14.14 -2.27
CA ALA A 442 -18.84 14.72 -0.94
C ALA A 442 -17.69 15.74 -0.98
N ILE A 443 -16.71 15.53 -1.86
CA ILE A 443 -15.49 16.36 -1.97
C ILE A 443 -15.48 17.32 -3.18
N SER A 444 -16.08 16.93 -4.32
CA SER A 444 -16.12 17.68 -5.57
C SER A 444 -17.50 17.52 -6.25
N PRO A 445 -18.56 18.14 -5.70
CA PRO A 445 -19.92 17.97 -6.20
C PRO A 445 -20.11 18.54 -7.60
N ASN A 446 -20.81 17.81 -8.46
CA ASN A 446 -21.21 18.23 -9.80
C ASN A 446 -22.72 18.01 -9.97
N ALA A 447 -23.45 19.04 -10.41
CA ALA A 447 -24.91 19.02 -10.51
C ALA A 447 -25.46 17.89 -11.40
N ALA A 448 -24.84 17.63 -12.56
CA ALA A 448 -25.30 16.60 -13.48
C ALA A 448 -25.06 15.19 -12.93
N GLU A 449 -23.91 14.98 -12.30
CA GLU A 449 -23.55 13.72 -11.64
C GLU A 449 -24.46 13.44 -10.44
N ILE A 450 -24.73 14.45 -9.61
CA ILE A 450 -25.63 14.34 -8.45
C ILE A 450 -27.05 13.97 -8.88
N THR A 451 -27.56 14.56 -9.97
CA THR A 451 -28.89 14.22 -10.49
C THR A 451 -29.03 12.72 -10.78
N LYS A 452 -28.00 12.14 -11.42
CA LYS A 452 -27.92 10.69 -11.67
C LYS A 452 -27.82 9.91 -10.37
N LEU A 453 -26.96 10.33 -9.45
CA LEU A 453 -26.74 9.62 -8.19
C LEU A 453 -27.95 9.70 -7.23
N GLU A 454 -28.77 10.74 -7.30
CA GLU A 454 -30.07 10.77 -6.60
C GLU A 454 -31.01 9.69 -7.16
N GLN A 455 -31.06 9.49 -8.48
CA GLN A 455 -31.86 8.42 -9.10
C GLN A 455 -31.34 7.04 -8.70
N PHE A 456 -30.03 6.82 -8.75
CA PHE A 456 -29.42 5.59 -8.26
C PHE A 456 -29.80 5.34 -6.79
N ALA A 457 -29.66 6.35 -5.92
CA ALA A 457 -29.96 6.21 -4.50
C ALA A 457 -31.42 5.82 -4.22
N THR A 458 -32.37 6.38 -4.97
CA THR A 458 -33.81 6.20 -4.72
C THR A 458 -34.45 5.04 -5.48
N GLN A 459 -33.84 4.56 -6.56
CA GLN A 459 -34.41 3.53 -7.44
C GLN A 459 -33.64 2.22 -7.41
N THR A 460 -32.33 2.25 -7.12
CA THR A 460 -31.46 1.06 -7.19
C THR A 460 -30.83 0.74 -5.83
N LEU A 461 -30.24 1.73 -5.15
CA LEU A 461 -29.63 1.52 -3.84
C LEU A 461 -30.72 1.19 -2.81
N TRP A 462 -31.72 2.06 -2.66
CA TRP A 462 -32.87 1.81 -1.80
C TRP A 462 -33.96 1.03 -2.55
N GLY A 463 -34.33 -0.14 -2.03
CA GLY A 463 -35.38 -1.01 -2.57
C GLY A 463 -34.87 -2.14 -3.48
N ASN A 464 -33.61 -2.11 -3.94
CA ASN A 464 -32.98 -3.24 -4.63
C ASN A 464 -31.70 -3.72 -3.94
N ILE A 465 -30.61 -2.95 -3.95
CA ILE A 465 -29.34 -3.34 -3.29
C ILE A 465 -29.56 -3.44 -1.78
N GLN A 466 -30.16 -2.42 -1.18
CA GLN A 466 -30.62 -2.40 0.19
C GLN A 466 -32.14 -2.56 0.24
N ASN A 467 -32.63 -3.54 1.00
CA ASN A 467 -34.06 -3.77 1.21
C ASN A 467 -34.67 -2.70 2.15
N SER A 468 -36.00 -2.62 2.21
CA SER A 468 -36.71 -1.62 3.03
C SER A 468 -36.52 -1.78 4.55
N ASP A 469 -36.03 -2.94 4.99
CA ASP A 469 -35.65 -3.23 6.38
C ASP A 469 -34.18 -2.91 6.68
N TYR A 470 -33.47 -2.27 5.76
CA TYR A 470 -32.05 -1.90 5.81
C TYR A 470 -31.05 -3.03 5.55
N SER A 471 -31.49 -4.28 5.37
CA SER A 471 -30.61 -5.38 4.96
C SER A 471 -30.01 -5.13 3.58
N VAL A 472 -28.73 -5.46 3.38
CA VAL A 472 -27.98 -5.22 2.13
C VAL A 472 -27.63 -6.56 1.48
N LYS A 473 -28.00 -6.73 0.20
CA LYS A 473 -27.72 -7.96 -0.57
C LYS A 473 -26.25 -8.03 -0.97
N MET A 474 -25.66 -9.23 -0.97
CA MET A 474 -24.28 -9.48 -1.45
C MET A 474 -24.14 -9.33 -2.97
N SER A 475 -25.22 -9.51 -3.73
CA SER A 475 -25.26 -9.24 -5.18
C SER A 475 -26.71 -9.15 -5.67
N VAL A 476 -27.00 -8.24 -6.61
CA VAL A 476 -28.29 -8.25 -7.33
C VAL A 476 -28.25 -9.10 -8.62
N PHE A 477 -27.06 -9.42 -9.12
CA PHE A 477 -26.83 -10.34 -10.25
C PHE A 477 -26.56 -11.76 -9.74
N TYR A 478 -27.03 -12.76 -10.47
CA TYR A 478 -26.88 -14.17 -10.12
C TYR A 478 -26.90 -15.05 -11.36
N TYR A 479 -26.39 -16.28 -11.25
CA TYR A 479 -26.51 -17.31 -12.27
C TYR A 479 -27.56 -18.35 -11.86
N GLN A 480 -28.75 -18.25 -12.44
CA GLN A 480 -29.82 -19.23 -12.27
C GLN A 480 -30.74 -19.21 -13.51
N PRO A 481 -30.42 -20.01 -14.55
CA PRO A 481 -31.09 -19.93 -15.86
C PRO A 481 -32.61 -20.09 -15.84
N ASP A 482 -33.17 -20.77 -14.84
CA ASP A 482 -34.61 -21.01 -14.69
C ASP A 482 -35.34 -19.92 -13.88
N ALA A 483 -34.61 -19.02 -13.19
CA ALA A 483 -35.21 -17.98 -12.34
C ALA A 483 -35.50 -16.66 -13.07
N VAL A 484 -34.88 -16.43 -14.23
CA VAL A 484 -34.99 -15.16 -14.96
C VAL A 484 -34.81 -15.36 -16.46
N SER A 485 -35.57 -14.65 -17.29
CA SER A 485 -35.35 -14.62 -18.73
C SER A 485 -34.15 -13.72 -19.04
N TYR A 486 -32.96 -14.31 -19.06
CA TYR A 486 -31.70 -13.62 -19.35
C TYR A 486 -30.75 -14.54 -20.13
N SER A 487 -30.06 -13.98 -21.13
CA SER A 487 -29.11 -14.74 -21.95
C SER A 487 -27.73 -14.74 -21.30
N TYR A 488 -27.49 -15.70 -20.41
CA TYR A 488 -26.15 -15.94 -19.87
C TYR A 488 -25.18 -16.36 -20.97
N SER A 489 -23.99 -15.75 -21.01
CA SER A 489 -22.97 -16.07 -22.01
C SER A 489 -22.45 -17.48 -21.82
N SER A 490 -22.49 -18.29 -22.88
CA SER A 490 -21.89 -19.64 -22.87
C SER A 490 -20.37 -19.63 -22.91
N SER A 491 -19.74 -18.45 -23.09
CA SER A 491 -18.28 -18.29 -23.02
C SER A 491 -17.75 -18.17 -21.59
N ILE A 492 -18.64 -18.00 -20.60
CA ILE A 492 -18.31 -17.90 -19.18
C ILE A 492 -18.46 -19.27 -18.54
N ASP A 493 -17.49 -19.67 -17.72
CA ASP A 493 -17.61 -20.84 -16.87
C ASP A 493 -18.39 -20.53 -15.59
N TRP A 494 -19.68 -20.89 -15.61
CA TRP A 494 -20.61 -20.75 -14.49
C TRP A 494 -20.59 -21.93 -13.52
N GLY A 495 -19.69 -22.91 -13.69
CA GLY A 495 -19.58 -24.09 -12.81
C GLY A 495 -18.83 -23.83 -11.51
N ASN A 496 -18.29 -22.63 -11.32
CA ASN A 496 -17.47 -22.27 -10.16
C ASN A 496 -18.34 -21.89 -8.94
N TRP A 497 -17.77 -22.04 -7.74
CA TRP A 497 -18.47 -21.77 -6.47
C TRP A 497 -18.94 -20.31 -6.33
N TRP A 498 -18.29 -19.36 -7.00
CA TRP A 498 -18.63 -17.94 -7.00
C TRP A 498 -19.77 -17.55 -7.96
N SER A 499 -20.26 -18.49 -8.77
CA SER A 499 -21.44 -18.32 -9.63
C SER A 499 -22.73 -18.56 -8.86
N TRP A 500 -22.98 -17.70 -7.86
CA TRP A 500 -24.10 -17.85 -6.93
C TRP A 500 -25.45 -17.83 -7.63
N ASN A 501 -26.37 -18.67 -7.14
CA ASN A 501 -27.78 -18.63 -7.51
C ASN A 501 -28.48 -17.42 -6.87
N LYS A 502 -29.77 -17.23 -7.14
CA LYS A 502 -30.52 -16.06 -6.63
C LYS A 502 -30.54 -15.98 -5.11
N GLU A 503 -30.74 -17.10 -4.43
CA GLU A 503 -30.82 -17.16 -2.96
C GLU A 503 -29.50 -16.72 -2.32
N ALA A 504 -28.38 -17.29 -2.77
CA ALA A 504 -27.06 -16.94 -2.25
C ALA A 504 -26.68 -15.50 -2.60
N ALA A 505 -26.92 -15.04 -3.83
CA ALA A 505 -26.67 -13.64 -4.22
C ALA A 505 -27.47 -12.64 -3.37
N TYR A 506 -28.74 -12.94 -3.07
CA TYR A 506 -29.60 -12.07 -2.28
C TYR A 506 -29.41 -12.20 -0.77
N GLY A 507 -28.49 -13.07 -0.31
CA GLY A 507 -28.11 -13.14 1.10
C GLY A 507 -27.63 -11.78 1.60
N THR A 508 -27.89 -11.50 2.88
CA THR A 508 -27.66 -10.17 3.49
C THR A 508 -26.70 -10.19 4.68
N GLY A 509 -25.99 -11.31 4.84
CA GLY A 509 -25.20 -11.59 6.03
C GLY A 509 -23.84 -10.88 6.06
N ARG A 510 -23.35 -10.29 4.97
CA ARG A 510 -21.98 -9.75 4.91
C ARG A 510 -21.91 -8.30 5.41
N THR A 511 -21.38 -8.07 6.60
CA THR A 511 -21.35 -6.71 7.21
C THR A 511 -20.52 -5.69 6.38
N TYR A 512 -19.51 -6.13 5.63
CA TYR A 512 -18.69 -5.27 4.77
C TYR A 512 -19.54 -4.43 3.78
N ASP A 513 -20.57 -5.02 3.18
CA ASP A 513 -21.41 -4.37 2.17
C ASP A 513 -22.15 -3.15 2.73
N TYR A 514 -22.51 -3.20 4.02
CA TYR A 514 -23.21 -2.11 4.71
C TYR A 514 -22.34 -0.86 4.85
N VAL A 515 -21.01 -1.00 4.87
CA VAL A 515 -20.10 0.15 4.92
C VAL A 515 -20.17 0.95 3.64
N HIS A 516 -20.19 0.29 2.48
CA HIS A 516 -20.29 0.94 1.17
C HIS A 516 -21.61 1.71 1.03
N VAL A 517 -22.72 1.08 1.42
CA VAL A 517 -24.05 1.71 1.41
C VAL A 517 -24.11 2.91 2.36
N THR A 518 -23.55 2.77 3.56
CA THR A 518 -23.47 3.87 4.54
C THR A 518 -22.67 5.05 3.99
N ALA A 519 -21.52 4.79 3.35
CA ALA A 519 -20.67 5.81 2.76
C ALA A 519 -21.38 6.57 1.62
N ALA A 520 -22.11 5.86 0.75
CA ALA A 520 -22.90 6.48 -0.32
C ALA A 520 -23.98 7.43 0.23
N TYR A 521 -24.74 7.00 1.24
CA TYR A 521 -25.73 7.85 1.88
C TYR A 521 -25.12 9.04 2.62
N TRP A 522 -24.01 8.82 3.35
CA TRP A 522 -23.30 9.91 4.01
C TRP A 522 -22.81 10.95 2.99
N ALA A 523 -22.23 10.52 1.87
CA ALA A 523 -21.78 11.42 0.82
C ALA A 523 -22.91 12.30 0.26
N LEU A 524 -24.08 11.71 -0.02
CA LEU A 524 -25.26 12.46 -0.48
C LEU A 524 -25.85 13.37 0.60
N TYR A 525 -25.82 12.97 1.88
CA TYR A 525 -26.15 13.87 2.99
C TYR A 525 -25.25 15.11 3.00
N ARG A 526 -23.93 14.94 2.84
CA ARG A 526 -22.97 16.05 2.81
C ARG A 526 -23.30 17.03 1.68
N VAL A 527 -23.59 16.52 0.49
CA VAL A 527 -24.01 17.37 -0.64
C VAL A 527 -25.32 18.08 -0.33
N ALA A 528 -26.37 17.35 0.08
CA ALA A 528 -27.68 17.91 0.40
C ALA A 528 -27.59 19.01 1.48
N ARG A 529 -26.65 18.87 2.41
CA ARG A 529 -26.51 19.77 3.55
C ARG A 529 -25.79 21.09 3.22
N PHE A 530 -24.79 21.04 2.35
CA PHE A 530 -23.92 22.20 2.03
C PHE A 530 -24.15 22.77 0.63
N TYR A 531 -24.80 22.01 -0.25
CA TYR A 531 -25.17 22.40 -1.61
C TYR A 531 -26.67 22.14 -1.85
N PRO A 532 -27.58 22.72 -1.04
CA PRO A 532 -28.99 22.34 -0.99
C PRO A 532 -29.77 22.55 -2.30
N LYS A 533 -29.22 23.32 -3.25
CA LYS A 533 -29.82 23.51 -4.58
C LYS A 533 -29.56 22.36 -5.55
N LEU A 534 -28.65 21.44 -5.23
CA LEU A 534 -28.26 20.33 -6.11
C LEU A 534 -29.03 19.03 -5.84
N VAL A 535 -29.63 18.90 -4.66
CA VAL A 535 -30.33 17.68 -4.22
C VAL A 535 -31.81 18.01 -4.13
N THR A 536 -32.63 17.28 -4.88
CA THR A 536 -34.05 17.61 -5.09
C THR A 536 -35.00 16.46 -4.79
N GLN A 537 -34.53 15.22 -4.75
CA GLN A 537 -35.38 14.04 -4.56
C GLN A 537 -35.59 13.71 -3.08
N LYS A 538 -34.56 13.82 -2.25
CA LYS A 538 -34.59 13.50 -0.81
C LYS A 538 -33.93 14.60 0.01
N THR A 539 -34.37 14.74 1.26
CA THR A 539 -33.80 15.73 2.18
C THR A 539 -32.48 15.24 2.76
N TRP A 540 -31.64 16.16 3.26
CA TRP A 540 -30.41 15.79 3.96
C TRP A 540 -30.71 14.89 5.19
N GLN A 541 -31.85 15.09 5.87
CA GLN A 541 -32.27 14.26 7.00
C GLN A 541 -32.52 12.82 6.57
N TRP A 542 -33.11 12.62 5.39
CA TRP A 542 -33.37 11.28 4.87
C TRP A 542 -32.05 10.54 4.64
N TYR A 543 -31.10 11.15 3.92
CA TYR A 543 -29.79 10.54 3.67
C TYR A 543 -29.03 10.23 4.96
N LEU A 544 -29.00 11.15 5.93
CA LEU A 544 -28.33 10.91 7.21
C LEU A 544 -29.01 9.80 8.02
N ASN A 545 -30.35 9.73 7.98
CA ASN A 545 -31.09 8.65 8.61
C ASN A 545 -30.83 7.30 7.94
N GLN A 546 -30.76 7.24 6.60
CA GLN A 546 -30.41 6.01 5.89
C GLN A 546 -29.03 5.50 6.29
N ALA A 547 -28.02 6.38 6.33
CA ALA A 547 -26.68 6.05 6.80
C ALA A 547 -26.70 5.50 8.24
N TYR A 548 -27.37 6.21 9.15
CA TYR A 548 -27.53 5.80 10.55
C TYR A 548 -28.19 4.42 10.70
N GLN A 549 -29.33 4.21 10.07
CA GLN A 549 -30.08 2.95 10.20
C GLN A 549 -29.33 1.77 9.59
N THR A 550 -28.59 2.02 8.50
CA THR A 550 -27.69 1.00 7.90
C THR A 550 -26.62 0.56 8.90
N ILE A 551 -25.99 1.50 9.64
CA ILE A 551 -25.04 1.15 10.72
C ILE A 551 -25.72 0.30 11.80
N ILE A 552 -26.89 0.73 12.28
CA ILE A 552 -27.58 0.01 13.36
C ILE A 552 -27.97 -1.41 12.94
N TYR A 553 -28.50 -1.59 11.72
CA TYR A 553 -28.78 -2.92 11.17
C TYR A 553 -27.49 -3.75 11.07
N ALA A 554 -26.43 -3.18 10.49
CA ALA A 554 -25.15 -3.84 10.31
C ALA A 554 -24.52 -4.32 11.63
N THR A 555 -24.77 -3.60 12.73
CA THR A 555 -24.29 -3.94 14.07
C THR A 555 -25.26 -4.80 14.89
N GLY A 556 -26.37 -5.22 14.28
CA GLY A 556 -27.35 -6.11 14.88
C GLY A 556 -26.96 -7.60 14.80
N PRO A 557 -27.85 -8.51 15.21
CA PRO A 557 -27.58 -9.95 15.23
C PRO A 557 -27.71 -10.64 13.86
N ASP A 558 -28.25 -9.95 12.86
CA ASP A 558 -28.62 -10.55 11.56
C ASP A 558 -27.48 -10.52 10.52
N THR A 559 -26.30 -10.05 10.92
CA THR A 559 -25.10 -9.96 10.08
C THR A 559 -23.94 -10.76 10.67
N SER A 560 -23.06 -11.24 9.79
CA SER A 560 -21.82 -11.95 10.06
C SER A 560 -20.62 -11.01 9.90
N TYR A 561 -19.48 -11.34 10.53
CA TYR A 561 -18.27 -10.50 10.53
C TYR A 561 -18.42 -9.14 11.23
N VAL A 562 -19.52 -8.90 11.93
CA VAL A 562 -19.69 -7.68 12.74
C VAL A 562 -18.61 -7.54 13.82
N GLU A 563 -18.02 -8.65 14.28
CA GLU A 563 -17.00 -8.65 15.34
C GLU A 563 -15.59 -8.29 14.86
N VAL A 564 -15.33 -8.20 13.55
CA VAL A 564 -14.02 -7.80 13.00
C VAL A 564 -14.02 -6.34 12.51
N GLY A 565 -12.85 -5.77 12.23
CA GLY A 565 -12.75 -4.47 11.58
C GLY A 565 -13.19 -4.52 10.11
N LEU A 566 -13.90 -3.49 9.66
CA LEU A 566 -14.50 -3.44 8.31
C LEU A 566 -13.78 -2.43 7.39
N MET A 567 -13.71 -2.72 6.08
CA MET A 567 -13.09 -1.82 5.11
C MET A 567 -13.91 -0.54 4.91
N GLY A 568 -13.30 0.63 5.10
CA GLY A 568 -13.93 1.94 4.97
C GLY A 568 -14.72 2.37 6.22
N GLU A 569 -14.62 1.63 7.32
CA GLU A 569 -15.43 1.83 8.52
C GLU A 569 -15.25 3.21 9.16
N THR A 570 -14.13 3.91 8.91
CA THR A 570 -13.94 5.30 9.39
C THR A 570 -15.12 6.19 9.00
N VAL A 571 -15.80 5.91 7.88
CA VAL A 571 -16.99 6.67 7.45
C VAL A 571 -18.13 6.63 8.48
N TRP A 572 -18.27 5.56 9.27
CA TRP A 572 -19.26 5.50 10.36
C TRP A 572 -18.95 6.49 11.48
N GLY A 573 -17.66 6.77 11.70
CA GLY A 573 -17.19 7.85 12.55
C GLY A 573 -17.58 9.23 12.05
N TYR A 574 -17.48 9.47 10.75
CA TYR A 574 -17.96 10.71 10.12
C TYR A 574 -19.49 10.84 10.22
N VAL A 575 -20.25 9.75 10.05
CA VAL A 575 -21.69 9.73 10.30
C VAL A 575 -22.00 10.09 11.76
N LEU A 576 -21.30 9.49 12.73
CA LEU A 576 -21.46 9.83 14.14
C LEU A 576 -21.21 11.31 14.41
N GLN A 577 -20.11 11.86 13.89
CA GLN A 577 -19.77 13.27 14.05
C GLN A 577 -20.86 14.18 13.47
N ASP A 578 -21.41 13.83 12.31
CA ASP A 578 -22.49 14.60 11.68
C ASP A 578 -23.83 14.45 12.40
N LEU A 579 -24.17 13.28 12.95
CA LEU A 579 -25.33 13.11 13.84
C LEU A 579 -25.24 14.03 15.06
N GLN A 580 -24.05 14.15 15.67
CA GLN A 580 -23.80 15.06 16.78
C GLN A 580 -23.90 16.52 16.36
N ASN A 581 -23.33 16.88 15.20
CA ASN A 581 -23.36 18.25 14.67
C ASN A 581 -24.78 18.71 14.31
N GLU A 582 -25.65 17.79 13.90
CA GLU A 582 -27.08 18.05 13.63
C GLU A 582 -27.96 17.90 14.87
N GLY A 583 -27.38 17.61 16.04
CA GLY A 583 -28.09 17.53 17.32
C GLY A 583 -28.92 16.25 17.53
N ASN A 584 -28.74 15.23 16.69
CA ASN A 584 -29.45 13.95 16.82
C ASN A 584 -28.77 13.03 17.85
N LYS A 585 -28.94 13.38 19.13
CA LYS A 585 -28.30 12.69 20.27
C LYS A 585 -28.71 11.22 20.38
N THR A 586 -29.97 10.88 20.08
CA THR A 586 -30.46 9.49 20.17
C THR A 586 -29.73 8.58 19.18
N ALA A 587 -29.68 8.98 17.91
CA ALA A 587 -28.97 8.21 16.88
C ALA A 587 -27.46 8.16 17.17
N ALA A 588 -26.85 9.28 17.54
CA ALA A 588 -25.43 9.33 17.90
C ALA A 588 -25.09 8.36 19.06
N ASN A 589 -25.91 8.35 20.12
CA ASN A 589 -25.71 7.45 21.25
C ASN A 589 -25.87 5.97 20.88
N ALA A 590 -26.78 5.64 19.95
CA ALA A 590 -26.94 4.28 19.46
C ALA A 590 -25.70 3.79 18.69
N VAL A 591 -25.14 4.62 17.80
CA VAL A 591 -23.89 4.31 17.10
C VAL A 591 -22.74 4.17 18.09
N ILE A 592 -22.62 5.09 19.07
CA ILE A 592 -21.60 4.99 20.13
C ILE A 592 -21.71 3.67 20.90
N ALA A 593 -22.92 3.26 21.29
CA ALA A 593 -23.14 2.03 22.03
C ALA A 593 -22.75 0.79 21.21
N ALA A 594 -23.21 0.69 19.96
CA ALA A 594 -22.87 -0.40 19.06
C ALA A 594 -21.36 -0.52 18.86
N MET A 595 -20.69 0.62 18.63
CA MET A 595 -19.26 0.64 18.40
C MET A 595 -18.42 0.40 19.66
N LYS A 596 -18.93 0.80 20.83
CA LYS A 596 -18.25 0.51 22.11
C LYS A 596 -18.19 -0.98 22.38
N THR A 597 -19.23 -1.75 22.04
CA THR A 597 -19.25 -3.21 22.17
C THR A 597 -18.11 -3.84 21.36
N ARG A 598 -18.01 -3.51 20.07
CA ARG A 598 -16.95 -4.01 19.17
C ARG A 598 -15.55 -3.59 19.62
N ALA A 599 -15.37 -2.32 19.96
CA ALA A 599 -14.07 -1.82 20.45
C ALA A 599 -13.64 -2.49 21.76
N THR A 600 -14.59 -2.86 22.63
CA THR A 600 -14.29 -3.58 23.88
C THR A 600 -13.81 -5.00 23.60
N LEU A 601 -14.44 -5.69 22.64
CA LEU A 601 -13.97 -7.00 22.16
C LEU A 601 -12.54 -6.90 21.63
N TRP A 602 -12.29 -6.01 20.68
CA TRP A 602 -10.95 -5.81 20.08
C TRP A 602 -9.88 -5.50 21.12
N ASN A 603 -10.22 -4.70 22.13
CA ASN A 603 -9.30 -4.34 23.19
C ASN A 603 -8.95 -5.52 24.13
N SER A 604 -9.75 -6.58 24.13
CA SER A 604 -9.45 -7.83 24.87
C SER A 604 -8.56 -8.80 24.08
N GLU A 605 -8.43 -8.60 22.77
CA GLU A 605 -7.74 -9.53 21.88
C GLU A 605 -6.25 -9.22 21.71
N ALA A 606 -5.45 -10.26 21.58
CA ALA A 606 -4.04 -10.13 21.26
C ALA A 606 -3.84 -9.55 19.85
N VAL A 607 -4.65 -9.98 18.88
CA VAL A 607 -4.57 -9.58 17.47
C VAL A 607 -5.99 -9.31 16.95
N PRO A 608 -6.53 -8.08 17.10
CA PRO A 608 -7.92 -7.75 16.73
C PRO A 608 -8.10 -7.41 15.25
N PHE A 609 -7.25 -7.95 14.36
CA PHE A 609 -7.18 -7.54 12.96
C PHE A 609 -7.64 -8.63 11.99
N GLY A 610 -8.41 -9.61 12.48
CA GLY A 610 -8.99 -10.64 11.63
C GLY A 610 -9.95 -10.05 10.60
N SER A 611 -10.28 -10.86 9.60
CA SER A 611 -11.34 -10.61 8.63
C SER A 611 -12.00 -11.94 8.22
N GLU A 612 -12.80 -11.94 7.16
CA GLU A 612 -13.25 -13.19 6.53
C GLU A 612 -12.10 -13.99 5.88
N MET A 613 -10.93 -13.38 5.72
CA MET A 613 -9.73 -13.95 5.11
C MET A 613 -8.71 -14.39 6.17
N ALA A 614 -7.81 -15.32 5.80
CA ALA A 614 -6.85 -15.90 6.74
C ALA A 614 -5.82 -14.89 7.30
N TRP A 615 -5.52 -13.84 6.54
CA TRP A 615 -4.72 -12.69 6.93
C TRP A 615 -5.02 -11.55 5.97
N ASP A 616 -5.13 -10.31 6.47
CA ASP A 616 -5.12 -9.13 5.62
C ASP A 616 -4.77 -7.81 6.33
N SER A 617 -4.84 -6.72 5.56
CA SER A 617 -4.75 -5.33 6.01
C SER A 617 -6.12 -4.63 6.01
N THR A 618 -7.22 -5.36 6.24
CA THR A 618 -8.58 -4.81 6.18
C THR A 618 -9.01 -4.16 7.50
N GLY A 619 -8.82 -4.86 8.63
CA GLY A 619 -9.48 -4.46 9.89
C GLY A 619 -8.83 -3.29 10.63
N GLN A 620 -7.56 -2.98 10.37
CA GLN A 620 -6.76 -2.05 11.15
C GLN A 620 -7.32 -0.61 11.11
N GLU A 621 -7.90 -0.19 10.00
CA GLU A 621 -8.53 1.13 9.87
C GLU A 621 -9.64 1.35 10.93
N GLY A 622 -10.66 0.49 10.91
CA GLY A 622 -11.80 0.58 11.83
C GLY A 622 -11.39 0.37 13.29
N VAL A 623 -10.54 -0.63 13.54
CA VAL A 623 -10.01 -0.92 14.89
C VAL A 623 -9.27 0.27 15.46
N TYR A 624 -8.41 0.93 14.67
CA TYR A 624 -7.73 2.15 15.11
C TYR A 624 -8.74 3.26 15.42
N TYR A 625 -9.66 3.55 14.49
CA TYR A 625 -10.58 4.68 14.64
C TYR A 625 -11.36 4.59 15.96
N TRP A 626 -12.00 3.44 16.22
CA TRP A 626 -12.86 3.28 17.39
C TRP A 626 -12.07 3.08 18.69
N SER A 627 -10.96 2.35 18.66
CA SER A 627 -10.11 2.22 19.86
C SER A 627 -9.54 3.59 20.27
N ASN A 628 -9.11 4.41 19.31
CA ASN A 628 -8.67 5.77 19.54
C ASN A 628 -9.82 6.65 20.07
N TYR A 629 -11.00 6.60 19.45
CA TYR A 629 -12.20 7.33 19.90
C TYR A 629 -12.56 7.03 21.36
N PHE A 630 -12.43 5.78 21.78
CA PHE A 630 -12.75 5.33 23.15
C PHE A 630 -11.57 5.39 24.15
N GLY A 631 -10.42 5.95 23.76
CA GLY A 631 -9.25 6.07 24.63
C GLY A 631 -8.53 4.75 24.95
N MET A 632 -8.71 3.73 24.11
CA MET A 632 -8.05 2.42 24.22
C MET A 632 -6.65 2.45 23.59
N THR A 633 -5.74 3.18 24.24
CA THR A 633 -4.42 3.53 23.69
C THR A 633 -3.57 2.31 23.31
N ALA A 634 -3.59 1.24 24.10
CA ALA A 634 -2.82 0.02 23.79
C ALA A 634 -3.23 -0.61 22.45
N THR A 635 -4.53 -0.65 22.17
CA THR A 635 -5.07 -1.18 20.90
C THR A 635 -4.77 -0.23 19.75
N ALA A 636 -4.94 1.08 19.94
CA ALA A 636 -4.58 2.08 18.93
C ALA A 636 -3.09 2.00 18.55
N THR A 637 -2.17 1.96 19.52
CA THR A 637 -0.72 1.82 19.29
C THR A 637 -0.37 0.51 18.61
N LYS A 638 -0.96 -0.62 19.06
CA LYS A 638 -0.76 -1.93 18.40
C LYS A 638 -1.17 -1.89 16.93
N THR A 639 -2.25 -1.17 16.62
CA THR A 639 -2.76 -1.01 15.26
C THR A 639 -1.78 -0.22 14.39
N ILE A 640 -1.30 0.94 14.87
CA ILE A 640 -0.30 1.75 14.16
C ILE A 640 0.98 0.95 13.89
N ASN A 641 1.48 0.23 14.89
CA ASN A 641 2.66 -0.61 14.72
C ASN A 641 2.41 -1.67 13.64
N THR A 642 1.32 -2.43 13.72
CA THR A 642 1.01 -3.47 12.73
C THR A 642 0.93 -2.90 11.31
N ILE A 643 0.34 -1.71 11.13
CA ILE A 643 0.32 -1.01 9.83
C ILE A 643 1.74 -0.73 9.32
N LEU A 644 2.64 -0.22 10.17
CA LEU A 644 4.05 0.00 9.79
C LEU A 644 4.80 -1.29 9.45
N GLY A 645 4.35 -2.43 9.97
CA GLY A 645 4.85 -3.76 9.63
C GLY A 645 4.62 -4.15 8.17
N TYR A 646 3.63 -3.57 7.48
CA TYR A 646 3.29 -3.90 6.10
C TYR A 646 3.16 -2.70 5.12
N MET A 647 3.28 -1.46 5.59
CA MET A 647 3.31 -0.23 4.75
C MET A 647 4.68 0.45 4.81
N PRO A 648 5.43 0.54 3.69
CA PRO A 648 6.81 1.01 3.75
C PRO A 648 7.04 2.48 3.32
N THR A 649 8.15 3.07 3.80
CA THR A 649 8.82 4.24 3.19
C THR A 649 9.96 3.76 2.28
N VAL A 650 9.73 3.72 0.97
CA VAL A 650 10.76 3.40 -0.04
C VAL A 650 10.69 4.40 -1.18
N SER A 651 11.78 4.59 -1.92
CA SER A 651 11.85 5.55 -3.03
C SER A 651 11.21 5.06 -4.34
N HIS A 652 9.97 4.58 -4.21
CA HIS A 652 9.25 3.91 -5.29
C HIS A 652 7.74 4.10 -5.13
N TRP A 653 7.08 4.66 -6.14
CA TRP A 653 5.64 4.96 -6.08
C TRP A 653 4.79 3.72 -5.79
N ALA A 654 5.04 2.58 -6.45
CA ALA A 654 4.23 1.37 -6.25
C ALA A 654 4.38 0.70 -4.86
N TRP A 655 5.37 1.08 -4.04
CA TRP A 655 5.57 0.52 -2.70
C TRP A 655 5.43 1.55 -1.58
N ASN A 656 5.78 2.82 -1.79
CA ASN A 656 5.68 3.84 -0.73
C ASN A 656 4.23 4.01 -0.26
N GLY A 657 3.98 3.69 1.00
CA GLY A 657 2.63 3.73 1.58
C GLY A 657 1.67 2.71 0.97
N ASN A 658 2.16 1.73 0.21
CA ASN A 658 1.35 0.65 -0.30
C ASN A 658 1.17 -0.41 0.81
N ALA A 659 -0.05 -0.68 1.24
CA ALA A 659 -0.32 -1.75 2.20
C ALA A 659 -0.10 -3.12 1.54
N ARG A 660 0.51 -4.07 2.26
CA ARG A 660 0.72 -5.40 1.68
C ARG A 660 -0.58 -6.16 1.51
N ARG A 661 -0.91 -6.45 0.26
CA ARG A 661 -1.98 -7.32 -0.22
C ARG A 661 -1.58 -7.97 -1.52
N TYR A 662 -2.04 -9.20 -1.75
CA TYR A 662 -1.60 -9.97 -2.91
C TYR A 662 -2.60 -11.00 -3.46
N TRP A 663 -3.84 -11.05 -2.99
CA TRP A 663 -4.83 -12.04 -3.46
C TRP A 663 -6.10 -11.44 -4.03
N ASP A 664 -6.38 -10.14 -3.85
CA ASP A 664 -7.68 -9.58 -4.23
C ASP A 664 -7.91 -9.49 -5.74
N PHE A 665 -6.87 -9.67 -6.56
CA PHE A 665 -7.06 -9.93 -8.00
C PHE A 665 -7.93 -11.17 -8.27
N ILE A 666 -7.94 -12.16 -7.38
CA ILE A 666 -8.84 -13.32 -7.46
C ILE A 666 -10.31 -12.90 -7.33
N TYR A 667 -10.61 -11.89 -6.51
CA TYR A 667 -11.98 -11.48 -6.17
C TYR A 667 -12.51 -10.28 -6.97
N GLY A 668 -11.64 -9.35 -7.37
CA GLY A 668 -12.02 -8.11 -8.06
C GLY A 668 -11.21 -7.76 -9.30
N GLY A 669 -10.13 -8.49 -9.60
CA GLY A 669 -9.29 -8.25 -10.78
C GLY A 669 -9.74 -8.98 -12.03
N LYS A 670 -9.40 -8.44 -13.20
CA LYS A 670 -9.56 -9.15 -14.47
C LYS A 670 -8.53 -10.28 -14.59
N LEU A 671 -7.27 -9.97 -14.29
CA LEU A 671 -6.20 -10.97 -14.30
C LEU A 671 -6.11 -11.61 -12.90
N MET A 672 -6.72 -12.78 -12.75
CA MET A 672 -6.76 -13.51 -11.47
C MET A 672 -5.41 -14.18 -11.17
N GLN A 673 -4.68 -13.68 -10.16
CA GLN A 673 -3.46 -14.32 -9.66
C GLN A 673 -3.05 -13.82 -8.27
N PHE A 674 -2.19 -14.56 -7.58
CA PHE A 674 -1.56 -14.13 -6.34
C PHE A 674 -0.32 -13.27 -6.64
N GLU A 675 -0.46 -11.96 -6.52
CA GLU A 675 0.57 -10.99 -6.85
C GLU A 675 0.44 -9.74 -5.97
N ARG A 676 1.58 -9.18 -5.54
CA ARG A 676 1.60 -7.88 -4.87
C ARG A 676 0.86 -6.80 -5.67
N MET A 677 -0.21 -6.28 -5.07
CA MET A 677 -1.07 -5.28 -5.68
C MET A 677 -0.51 -3.87 -5.40
N GLY A 678 -0.28 -3.10 -6.46
CA GLY A 678 0.15 -1.70 -6.36
C GLY A 678 -1.02 -0.79 -6.01
N HIS A 679 -0.99 -0.20 -4.80
CA HIS A 679 -1.99 0.75 -4.31
C HIS A 679 -3.44 0.27 -4.41
N HIS A 680 -3.70 -0.95 -3.94
CA HIS A 680 -5.04 -1.46 -3.68
C HIS A 680 -5.70 -0.79 -2.44
N TYR A 681 -6.99 -1.06 -2.16
CA TYR A 681 -7.77 -0.35 -1.14
C TYR A 681 -7.13 -0.29 0.25
N GLY A 682 -6.38 -1.33 0.62
CA GLY A 682 -5.68 -1.36 1.91
C GLY A 682 -4.75 -0.16 2.10
N SER A 683 -4.23 0.42 1.02
CA SER A 683 -3.27 1.55 1.08
C SER A 683 -3.95 2.85 1.51
N GLY A 684 -5.03 3.23 0.82
CA GLY A 684 -5.77 4.46 1.14
C GLY A 684 -6.44 4.39 2.52
N LEU A 685 -6.97 3.23 2.90
CA LEU A 685 -7.66 3.06 4.18
C LEU A 685 -6.69 3.05 5.37
N ASN A 686 -5.60 2.29 5.31
CA ASN A 686 -4.63 2.22 6.41
C ASN A 686 -3.77 3.48 6.54
N ALA A 687 -3.75 4.35 5.52
CA ALA A 687 -3.21 5.68 5.66
C ALA A 687 -3.99 6.57 6.64
N LEU A 688 -5.30 6.35 6.81
CA LEU A 688 -6.14 7.15 7.72
C LEU A 688 -5.66 7.05 9.18
N PRO A 689 -5.44 5.85 9.75
CA PRO A 689 -4.80 5.70 11.06
C PRO A 689 -3.45 6.41 11.19
N LEU A 690 -2.55 6.24 10.21
CA LEU A 690 -1.20 6.79 10.29
C LEU A 690 -1.20 8.32 10.32
N LEU A 691 -2.01 8.95 9.45
CA LEU A 691 -2.14 10.41 9.41
C LEU A 691 -2.84 10.94 10.67
N SER A 692 -3.89 10.28 11.15
CA SER A 692 -4.56 10.64 12.40
C SER A 692 -3.61 10.55 13.60
N HIS A 693 -2.79 9.50 13.67
CA HIS A 693 -1.83 9.32 14.76
C HIS A 693 -0.69 10.34 14.68
N PHE A 694 -0.23 10.68 13.46
CA PHE A 694 0.71 11.77 13.24
C PHE A 694 0.15 13.13 13.69
N GLU A 695 -1.11 13.43 13.39
CA GLU A 695 -1.75 14.69 13.84
C GLU A 695 -1.76 14.81 15.38
N GLN A 696 -1.81 13.68 16.10
CA GLN A 696 -1.72 13.62 17.57
C GLN A 696 -0.27 13.61 18.08
N ASN A 697 0.68 13.17 17.25
CA ASN A 697 2.11 13.03 17.56
C ASN A 697 2.99 13.67 16.46
N PRO A 698 2.97 15.01 16.32
CA PRO A 698 3.50 15.71 15.14
C PRO A 698 5.02 15.65 14.97
N THR A 699 5.75 15.05 15.90
CA THR A 699 7.19 14.79 15.80
C THR A 699 7.51 13.48 15.07
N GLU A 700 6.54 12.58 14.89
CA GLU A 700 6.72 11.28 14.25
C GLU A 700 6.55 11.36 12.74
N THR A 701 7.42 12.12 12.06
CA THR A 701 7.31 12.42 10.62
C THR A 701 7.44 11.19 9.71
N TYR A 702 7.93 10.06 10.23
CA TYR A 702 7.88 8.77 9.56
C TYR A 702 6.44 8.35 9.23
N LEU A 703 5.50 8.54 10.16
CA LEU A 703 4.08 8.22 9.96
C LEU A 703 3.47 9.06 8.84
N LEU A 704 3.81 10.35 8.79
CA LEU A 704 3.38 11.24 7.72
C LEU A 704 3.87 10.74 6.35
N ARG A 705 5.14 10.33 6.24
CA ARG A 705 5.71 9.84 4.99
C ARG A 705 5.08 8.54 4.50
N VAL A 706 4.73 7.63 5.40
CA VAL A 706 4.01 6.39 5.04
C VAL A 706 2.54 6.69 4.70
N GLY A 707 1.83 7.37 5.60
CA GLY A 707 0.40 7.65 5.45
C GLY A 707 0.09 8.54 4.24
N TYR A 708 0.95 9.52 3.95
CA TYR A 708 0.74 10.37 2.78
C TYR A 708 0.96 9.62 1.46
N GLY A 709 1.93 8.70 1.42
CA GLY A 709 2.12 7.78 0.29
C GLY A 709 0.87 6.93 0.02
N GLY A 710 0.27 6.35 1.07
CA GLY A 710 -0.95 5.54 0.95
C GLY A 710 -2.19 6.35 0.58
N THR A 711 -2.35 7.56 1.15
CA THR A 711 -3.50 8.45 0.85
C THR A 711 -3.50 8.90 -0.61
N ASN A 712 -2.31 9.09 -1.21
CA ASN A 712 -2.18 9.45 -2.62
C ASN A 712 -2.18 8.24 -3.57
N GLY A 713 -2.00 7.03 -3.05
CA GLY A 713 -2.08 5.76 -3.79
C GLY A 713 -3.24 5.70 -4.80
N PRO A 714 -4.48 6.00 -4.39
CA PRO A 714 -5.66 5.94 -5.27
C PRO A 714 -5.59 6.82 -6.52
N LEU A 715 -4.83 7.93 -6.49
CA LEU A 715 -4.65 8.79 -7.67
C LEU A 715 -3.88 8.07 -8.77
N SER A 716 -2.96 7.16 -8.40
CA SER A 716 -2.16 6.44 -9.39
C SER A 716 -2.97 5.43 -10.19
N ASN A 717 -4.15 5.01 -9.71
CA ASN A 717 -5.03 4.06 -10.40
C ASN A 717 -6.07 4.74 -11.30
N ILE A 718 -6.17 6.08 -11.28
CA ILE A 718 -7.04 6.84 -12.19
C ILE A 718 -6.26 7.12 -13.48
N ASP A 719 -6.72 6.58 -14.60
CA ASP A 719 -6.11 6.81 -15.91
C ASP A 719 -6.34 8.25 -16.42
N SER A 720 -5.75 8.60 -17.56
CA SER A 720 -5.88 9.96 -18.12
C SER A 720 -7.29 10.33 -18.56
N GLU A 721 -8.20 9.37 -18.74
CA GLU A 721 -9.60 9.59 -19.12
C GLU A 721 -10.57 9.51 -17.93
N GLY A 722 -10.07 9.10 -16.75
CA GLY A 722 -10.86 8.99 -15.52
C GLY A 722 -11.32 7.58 -15.18
N PHE A 723 -10.95 6.55 -15.95
CA PHE A 723 -11.19 5.17 -15.51
C PHE A 723 -10.30 4.86 -14.32
N ALA A 724 -10.87 4.26 -13.27
CA ALA A 724 -10.10 3.83 -12.11
C ALA A 724 -9.98 2.31 -12.07
N SER A 725 -8.75 1.81 -12.00
CA SER A 725 -8.43 0.38 -11.89
C SER A 725 -8.40 -0.09 -10.44
N THR A 726 -8.70 -1.38 -10.17
CA THR A 726 -8.59 -1.93 -8.81
C THR A 726 -7.18 -1.75 -8.22
N ALA A 727 -6.14 -2.09 -8.99
CA ALA A 727 -4.73 -1.96 -8.59
C ALA A 727 -3.77 -2.05 -9.79
N PHE A 728 -2.47 -1.84 -9.54
CA PHE A 728 -1.39 -2.06 -10.50
C PHE A 728 -0.70 -3.42 -10.29
N HIS A 729 -0.49 -4.19 -11.37
CA HIS A 729 0.30 -5.42 -11.38
C HIS A 729 1.80 -5.10 -11.34
N THR A 730 2.49 -5.53 -10.29
CA THR A 730 3.90 -5.20 -10.02
C THR A 730 4.91 -6.19 -10.61
N TRP A 731 4.47 -7.34 -11.13
CA TRP A 731 5.33 -8.33 -11.73
C TRP A 731 5.94 -7.81 -13.04
N PRO A 732 7.27 -7.97 -13.25
CA PRO A 732 7.95 -7.40 -14.42
C PRO A 732 7.42 -7.85 -15.79
N ASN A 733 6.74 -9.00 -15.88
CA ASN A 733 6.12 -9.51 -17.11
C ASN A 733 4.71 -8.94 -17.38
N ILE A 734 4.14 -8.12 -16.48
CA ILE A 734 2.83 -7.49 -16.65
C ILE A 734 2.95 -5.96 -16.61
N MET A 735 3.36 -5.40 -15.46
CA MET A 735 3.65 -3.96 -15.29
C MET A 735 2.53 -3.02 -15.80
N ALA A 736 1.27 -3.35 -15.52
CA ALA A 736 0.09 -2.66 -16.01
C ALA A 736 -0.97 -2.48 -14.92
N TRP A 737 -1.83 -1.48 -15.08
CA TRP A 737 -3.05 -1.38 -14.27
C TRP A 737 -4.04 -2.47 -14.68
N ASP A 738 -4.72 -3.07 -13.71
CA ASP A 738 -5.75 -4.09 -13.98
C ASP A 738 -6.88 -3.48 -14.81
N ALA A 739 -7.44 -4.27 -15.72
CA ALA A 739 -8.46 -3.79 -16.64
C ALA A 739 -9.83 -3.61 -15.99
N TYR A 740 -10.10 -4.23 -14.85
CA TYR A 740 -11.34 -4.06 -14.11
C TYR A 740 -11.26 -2.89 -13.14
N SER A 741 -12.38 -2.17 -13.05
CA SER A 741 -12.57 -1.19 -11.97
C SER A 741 -12.54 -1.84 -10.59
N GLY A 742 -13.06 -3.07 -10.50
CA GLY A 742 -13.09 -3.90 -9.30
C GLY A 742 -13.47 -3.11 -8.05
N ASP A 743 -12.74 -3.38 -6.99
CA ASP A 743 -12.88 -2.81 -5.65
C ASP A 743 -12.08 -1.51 -5.45
N TYR A 744 -12.02 -0.66 -6.48
CA TYR A 744 -11.38 0.66 -6.36
C TYR A 744 -12.09 1.61 -5.36
N GLY A 745 -13.40 1.47 -5.19
CA GLY A 745 -14.22 2.40 -4.39
C GLY A 745 -13.76 2.58 -2.95
N PRO A 746 -13.52 1.50 -2.17
CA PRO A 746 -12.95 1.61 -0.83
C PRO A 746 -11.58 2.32 -0.80
N ASN A 747 -10.75 2.17 -1.83
CA ASN A 747 -9.50 2.91 -1.95
C ASN A 747 -9.75 4.42 -2.09
N PHE A 748 -10.74 4.79 -2.90
CA PHE A 748 -11.17 6.18 -3.07
C PHE A 748 -11.79 6.76 -1.78
N VAL A 749 -12.48 5.97 -0.97
CA VAL A 749 -12.92 6.39 0.38
C VAL A 749 -11.71 6.84 1.21
N GLY A 750 -10.63 6.04 1.22
CA GLY A 750 -9.37 6.39 1.86
C GLY A 750 -8.80 7.73 1.39
N LEU A 751 -8.76 7.97 0.08
CA LEU A 751 -8.35 9.27 -0.47
C LEU A 751 -9.27 10.42 -0.04
N ALA A 752 -10.58 10.24 -0.13
CA ALA A 752 -11.56 11.27 0.15
C ALA A 752 -11.55 11.71 1.63
N LEU A 753 -11.36 10.78 2.56
CA LEU A 753 -11.29 11.05 4.01
C LEU A 753 -9.88 11.48 4.46
N GLY A 754 -8.83 10.97 3.78
CA GLY A 754 -7.43 11.17 4.16
C GLY A 754 -6.81 12.45 3.63
N SER A 755 -7.23 12.92 2.46
CA SER A 755 -6.61 14.05 1.76
C SER A 755 -6.51 15.31 2.62
N GLY A 756 -5.32 15.89 2.65
CA GLY A 756 -5.06 17.17 3.29
C GLY A 756 -3.65 17.66 3.00
N THR A 757 -3.39 18.90 3.39
CA THR A 757 -2.07 19.52 3.33
C THR A 757 -1.43 19.49 4.72
N TYR A 758 -0.20 19.01 4.84
CA TYR A 758 0.52 18.91 6.12
C TYR A 758 1.76 19.80 6.06
N VAL A 759 1.85 20.81 6.92
CA VAL A 759 3.03 21.68 7.04
C VAL A 759 3.84 21.25 8.26
N VAL A 760 5.12 20.93 8.04
CA VAL A 760 6.00 20.34 9.06
C VAL A 760 7.38 20.98 8.98
N ASP A 761 7.98 21.24 10.14
CA ASP A 761 9.37 21.65 10.28
C ASP A 761 10.12 20.43 10.79
N ASP A 762 10.57 19.61 9.84
CA ASP A 762 11.20 18.33 10.11
C ASP A 762 12.67 18.55 10.48
N THR A 763 13.16 17.84 11.49
CA THR A 763 14.52 18.01 12.01
C THR A 763 15.61 17.68 10.98
N THR A 764 15.29 16.88 9.97
CA THR A 764 16.21 16.46 8.90
C THR A 764 15.93 17.17 7.57
N LEU A 765 14.65 17.33 7.21
CA LEU A 765 14.22 17.87 5.91
C LEU A 765 13.98 19.39 5.93
N GLY A 766 13.91 19.99 7.13
CA GLY A 766 13.53 21.37 7.37
C GLY A 766 12.04 21.61 7.15
N LEU A 767 11.68 22.88 6.89
CA LEU A 767 10.32 23.26 6.59
C LEU A 767 9.86 22.69 5.23
N ILE A 768 8.84 21.82 5.28
CA ILE A 768 8.26 21.12 4.13
C ILE A 768 6.74 21.11 4.20
N ALA A 769 6.10 20.87 3.04
CA ALA A 769 4.67 20.61 2.96
C ALA A 769 4.39 19.32 2.19
N PHE A 770 3.52 18.49 2.73
CA PHE A 770 2.88 17.41 1.99
C PHE A 770 1.55 17.92 1.45
N GLY A 771 1.27 17.66 0.17
CA GLY A 771 0.00 18.08 -0.45
C GLY A 771 -0.16 19.57 -0.67
N GLY A 772 0.91 20.36 -0.67
CA GLY A 772 0.83 21.80 -0.93
C GLY A 772 2.13 22.39 -1.45
N THR A 773 2.01 23.54 -2.11
CA THR A 773 3.17 24.35 -2.50
C THR A 773 3.48 25.33 -1.39
N LEU A 774 4.68 25.25 -0.81
CA LEU A 774 5.11 26.04 0.33
C LEU A 774 6.14 27.08 -0.07
N THR A 775 5.98 28.30 0.43
CA THR A 775 6.94 29.40 0.27
C THR A 775 7.16 30.10 1.61
N GLY A 776 8.39 30.51 1.91
CA GLY A 776 8.73 31.26 3.12
C GLY A 776 9.77 30.56 3.99
N SER A 777 9.78 30.89 5.29
CA SER A 777 10.68 30.37 6.33
C SER A 777 9.89 29.79 7.50
N SER A 778 10.56 29.17 8.48
CA SER A 778 9.91 28.56 9.65
C SER A 778 9.08 29.54 10.50
N THR A 779 9.36 30.84 10.44
CA THR A 779 8.65 31.88 11.21
C THR A 779 7.56 32.59 10.42
N SER A 780 7.60 32.51 9.09
CA SER A 780 6.60 33.12 8.21
C SER A 780 6.55 32.39 6.87
N TRP A 781 5.43 31.75 6.58
CA TRP A 781 5.24 30.98 5.36
C TRP A 781 3.82 31.05 4.85
N THR A 782 3.64 30.74 3.57
CA THR A 782 2.35 30.52 2.94
C THR A 782 2.36 29.17 2.24
N VAL A 783 1.31 28.39 2.46
CA VAL A 783 1.05 27.15 1.74
C VAL A 783 -0.21 27.28 0.90
N VAL A 784 -0.14 26.81 -0.33
CA VAL A 784 -1.28 26.64 -1.23
C VAL A 784 -1.60 25.15 -1.28
N PRO A 785 -2.76 24.70 -0.79
CA PRO A 785 -3.19 23.31 -0.87
C PRO A 785 -3.27 22.80 -2.31
N LYS A 786 -2.76 21.59 -2.52
CA LYS A 786 -2.68 20.87 -3.79
C LYS A 786 -3.13 19.42 -3.68
N ASP A 787 -3.48 18.95 -2.48
CA ASP A 787 -4.12 17.66 -2.27
C ASP A 787 -5.46 17.55 -3.02
N ALA A 788 -6.00 16.34 -3.11
CA ALA A 788 -7.18 16.07 -3.95
C ALA A 788 -8.45 16.81 -3.51
N VAL A 789 -8.58 17.14 -2.22
CA VAL A 789 -9.82 17.66 -1.63
C VAL A 789 -9.72 19.15 -1.32
N ARG A 790 -8.53 19.63 -0.93
CA ARG A 790 -8.25 21.04 -0.56
C ARG A 790 -9.12 21.56 0.58
N ARG A 791 -9.51 20.71 1.53
CA ARG A 791 -10.36 21.11 2.67
C ARG A 791 -9.71 20.99 4.03
N LYS A 792 -8.50 20.43 4.10
CA LYS A 792 -7.80 20.16 5.37
C LYS A 792 -6.36 20.68 5.29
N VAL A 793 -5.95 21.45 6.29
CA VAL A 793 -4.54 21.83 6.51
C VAL A 793 -4.17 21.51 7.95
N PHE A 794 -3.11 20.73 8.15
CA PHE A 794 -2.52 20.48 9.46
C PHE A 794 -1.20 21.24 9.60
N ILE A 795 -1.02 21.95 10.71
CA ILE A 795 0.21 22.69 11.03
C ILE A 795 0.87 22.01 12.23
N ALA A 796 1.90 21.20 11.97
CA ALA A 796 2.53 20.35 12.98
C ALA A 796 3.16 21.14 14.12
N GLN A 797 3.73 22.32 13.84
CA GLN A 797 4.38 23.19 14.82
C GLN A 797 3.37 23.86 15.77
N LEU A 798 2.09 23.85 15.42
CA LEU A 798 1.00 24.35 16.27
C LEU A 798 0.20 23.21 16.92
N GLY A 799 0.21 22.01 16.33
CA GLY A 799 -0.65 20.90 16.75
C GLY A 799 -2.13 21.15 16.43
N PHE A 800 -2.41 21.91 15.36
CA PHE A 800 -3.76 22.29 14.95
C PHE A 800 -4.09 21.83 13.53
N ARG A 801 -5.28 21.25 13.39
CA ARG A 801 -5.94 20.97 12.11
C ARG A 801 -7.00 22.02 11.82
N PHE A 802 -7.00 22.50 10.58
CA PHE A 802 -8.00 23.41 10.02
C PHE A 802 -8.76 22.66 8.93
N GLU A 803 -10.08 22.58 9.06
CA GLU A 803 -10.92 21.80 8.16
C GLU A 803 -12.18 22.58 7.79
N ILE A 804 -12.62 22.49 6.53
CA ILE A 804 -13.89 23.08 6.08
C ILE A 804 -14.84 22.00 5.56
N ASP A 805 -16.14 22.17 5.81
CA ASP A 805 -17.16 21.19 5.41
C ASP A 805 -17.48 21.18 3.91
N ALA A 806 -17.36 22.34 3.26
CA ALA A 806 -17.64 22.61 1.84
C ALA A 806 -16.75 23.74 1.30
N GLY A 807 -16.62 23.81 -0.02
CA GLY A 807 -15.70 24.73 -0.70
C GLY A 807 -14.26 24.21 -0.74
N ALA A 808 -13.29 25.12 -0.77
CA ALA A 808 -11.86 24.83 -0.81
C ALA A 808 -11.05 25.84 0.02
N ILE A 809 -9.93 25.42 0.60
CA ILE A 809 -8.92 26.28 1.18
C ILE A 809 -7.97 26.69 0.04
N ALA A 810 -7.99 27.97 -0.32
CA ALA A 810 -7.16 28.52 -1.39
C ALA A 810 -5.71 28.74 -0.92
N SER A 811 -5.53 29.20 0.31
CA SER A 811 -4.21 29.40 0.91
C SER A 811 -4.27 29.44 2.44
N VAL A 812 -3.16 29.10 3.08
CA VAL A 812 -2.94 29.34 4.51
C VAL A 812 -1.62 30.06 4.69
N THR A 813 -1.66 31.20 5.38
CA THR A 813 -0.48 31.98 5.74
C THR A 813 -0.27 31.93 7.24
N TYR A 814 0.94 31.58 7.66
CA TYR A 814 1.39 31.68 9.04
C TYR A 814 2.39 32.83 9.16
N THR A 815 2.17 33.74 10.11
CA THR A 815 3.08 34.86 10.39
C THR A 815 3.02 35.22 11.86
N ASN A 816 4.17 35.21 12.54
CA ASN A 816 4.31 35.65 13.94
C ASN A 816 3.29 35.01 14.90
N GLY A 817 3.05 33.70 14.78
CA GLY A 817 2.10 33.00 15.65
C GLY A 817 0.62 33.17 15.29
N ALA A 818 0.28 33.85 14.19
CA ALA A 818 -1.09 33.95 13.69
C ALA A 818 -1.26 33.18 12.37
N VAL A 819 -2.44 32.62 12.16
CA VAL A 819 -2.82 31.90 10.93
C VAL A 819 -3.92 32.68 10.22
N LYS A 820 -3.79 32.85 8.90
CA LYS A 820 -4.84 33.35 8.01
C LYS A 820 -5.20 32.28 7.00
N LEU A 821 -6.48 31.96 6.88
CA LEU A 821 -7.01 31.01 5.91
C LEU A 821 -7.83 31.76 4.86
N THR A 822 -7.52 31.57 3.59
CA THR A 822 -8.36 32.01 2.48
C THR A 822 -9.23 30.85 2.06
N ILE A 823 -10.55 30.99 2.19
CA ILE A 823 -11.55 29.96 1.88
C ILE A 823 -12.34 30.39 0.65
N ALA A 824 -12.39 29.54 -0.36
CA ALA A 824 -13.07 29.75 -1.63
C ALA A 824 -14.35 28.88 -1.75
N PRO A 825 -15.37 29.32 -2.52
CA PRO A 825 -16.59 28.55 -2.76
C PRO A 825 -16.38 27.19 -3.46
N SER A 826 -15.30 27.05 -4.23
CA SER A 826 -14.98 25.86 -5.03
C SER A 826 -13.49 25.83 -5.40
N VAL A 827 -13.03 24.70 -5.94
CA VAL A 827 -11.67 24.61 -6.52
C VAL A 827 -11.66 25.26 -7.91
N ALA A 828 -10.96 26.39 -8.05
CA ALA A 828 -10.99 27.20 -9.27
C ALA A 828 -10.55 26.45 -10.56
N THR A 829 -9.70 25.42 -10.43
CA THR A 829 -9.22 24.62 -11.58
C THR A 829 -10.23 23.57 -12.06
N VAL A 830 -11.37 23.39 -11.37
CA VAL A 830 -12.43 22.45 -11.75
C VAL A 830 -13.72 23.24 -11.99
N SER A 831 -13.94 23.66 -13.24
CA SER A 831 -15.05 24.54 -13.62
C SER A 831 -16.44 23.91 -13.44
N THR A 832 -16.53 22.57 -13.41
CA THR A 832 -17.77 21.82 -13.21
C THR A 832 -18.11 21.59 -11.74
N MET A 833 -17.19 21.89 -10.81
CA MET A 833 -17.43 21.77 -9.38
C MET A 833 -18.40 22.85 -8.92
N ALA A 834 -19.46 22.45 -8.23
CA ALA A 834 -20.43 23.39 -7.68
C ALA A 834 -19.83 24.28 -6.59
N SER A 835 -20.27 25.53 -6.56
CA SER A 835 -19.86 26.51 -5.54
C SER A 835 -20.71 26.39 -4.27
N ALA A 836 -20.05 26.36 -3.12
CA ALA A 836 -20.70 26.39 -1.81
C ALA A 836 -21.14 27.82 -1.49
N GLY A 837 -22.37 27.99 -1.01
CA GLY A 837 -22.86 29.28 -0.51
C GLY A 837 -22.36 29.59 0.90
N SER A 838 -22.00 28.57 1.68
CA SER A 838 -21.42 28.70 3.01
C SER A 838 -20.69 27.42 3.40
N THR A 839 -19.88 27.50 4.45
CA THR A 839 -19.17 26.36 5.02
C THR A 839 -19.03 26.49 6.53
N ILE A 840 -18.58 25.42 7.19
CA ILE A 840 -18.20 25.42 8.59
C ILE A 840 -16.70 25.21 8.65
N LEU A 841 -15.98 26.18 9.20
CA LEU A 841 -14.58 26.03 9.57
C LEU A 841 -14.49 25.32 10.92
N ARG A 842 -13.67 24.28 11.02
CA ARG A 842 -13.26 23.64 12.27
C ARG A 842 -11.77 23.86 12.48
N VAL A 843 -11.42 24.24 13.71
CA VAL A 843 -10.06 24.48 14.17
C VAL A 843 -9.87 23.57 15.38
N THR A 844 -9.23 22.43 15.15
CA THR A 844 -9.13 21.36 16.12
C THR A 844 -7.71 21.26 16.62
N LYS A 845 -7.53 21.35 17.93
CA LYS A 845 -6.25 21.02 18.57
C LYS A 845 -6.12 19.50 18.64
N THR A 846 -5.16 18.93 17.91
CA THR A 846 -4.93 17.49 17.86
C THR A 846 -3.75 17.08 18.73
N ALA A 847 -2.79 18.00 18.94
CA ALA A 847 -1.62 17.79 19.79
C ALA A 847 -1.31 19.05 20.62
N GLN A 848 -0.71 18.85 21.79
CA GLN A 848 -0.09 19.94 22.54
C GLN A 848 1.35 20.13 22.07
N VAL A 849 1.64 21.28 21.44
CA VAL A 849 3.00 21.62 20.97
C VAL A 849 3.47 22.88 21.67
N GLY A 850 4.59 22.77 22.40
CA GLY A 850 5.13 23.87 23.21
C GLY A 850 4.07 24.53 24.10
N SER A 851 4.10 25.86 24.16
CA SER A 851 3.13 26.69 24.89
C SER A 851 1.93 27.14 24.06
N VAL A 852 1.71 26.59 22.85
CA VAL A 852 0.58 26.98 22.00
C VAL A 852 -0.72 26.68 22.73
N GLY A 853 -1.54 27.70 22.94
CA GLY A 853 -2.74 27.63 23.75
C GLY A 853 -4.00 27.25 22.96
N LYS A 854 -5.12 27.93 23.21
CA LYS A 854 -6.41 27.69 22.52
C LYS A 854 -6.52 28.55 21.26
N ALA A 855 -7.13 28.03 20.20
CA ALA A 855 -7.41 28.82 19.01
C ALA A 855 -8.55 29.83 19.27
N VAL A 856 -8.37 31.05 18.79
CA VAL A 856 -9.37 32.12 18.80
C VAL A 856 -9.65 32.50 17.35
N VAL A 857 -10.88 32.27 16.90
CA VAL A 857 -11.36 32.62 15.56
C VAL A 857 -12.14 33.91 15.64
N SER A 858 -11.66 34.95 14.95
CA SER A 858 -12.23 36.30 15.05
C SER A 858 -13.32 36.53 14.00
N GLY A 859 -14.40 37.21 14.40
CA GLY A 859 -15.41 37.74 13.48
C GLY A 859 -16.41 36.75 12.90
N LEU A 860 -16.45 35.50 13.39
CA LEU A 860 -17.38 34.47 12.94
C LEU A 860 -18.26 33.93 14.08
N ASN A 861 -19.47 33.53 13.75
CA ASN A 861 -20.42 32.94 14.70
C ASN A 861 -20.21 31.43 14.84
N ALA A 862 -20.31 30.93 16.07
CA ALA A 862 -20.26 29.48 16.33
C ALA A 862 -21.50 28.78 15.76
N LEU A 863 -21.29 27.68 15.04
CA LEU A 863 -22.35 26.87 14.44
C LEU A 863 -21.87 25.43 14.26
N ARG A 864 -22.68 24.44 14.67
CA ARG A 864 -22.45 23.01 14.44
C ARG A 864 -21.04 22.54 14.85
N GLY A 865 -20.58 22.99 16.02
CA GLY A 865 -19.27 22.64 16.58
C GLY A 865 -18.07 23.35 15.91
N GLY A 866 -18.29 24.31 15.01
CA GLY A 866 -17.26 25.12 14.37
C GLY A 866 -17.72 26.57 14.18
N TRP A 867 -17.22 27.23 13.14
CA TRP A 867 -17.52 28.63 12.81
C TRP A 867 -18.13 28.74 11.42
N ALA A 868 -19.26 29.43 11.31
CA ALA A 868 -19.94 29.65 10.03
C ALA A 868 -19.16 30.66 9.17
N VAL A 869 -18.90 30.31 7.91
CA VAL A 869 -18.27 31.16 6.90
C VAL A 869 -19.24 31.35 5.74
N ASP A 870 -19.60 32.59 5.43
CA ASP A 870 -20.46 32.95 4.29
C ASP A 870 -19.62 33.08 3.02
N LEU A 871 -19.90 32.27 2.01
CA LEU A 871 -19.16 32.23 0.75
C LEU A 871 -19.97 32.80 -0.42
N ALA A 872 -21.16 33.35 -0.17
CA ALA A 872 -22.02 33.90 -1.22
C ALA A 872 -21.37 35.08 -1.97
N GLY A 873 -20.47 35.82 -1.30
CA GLY A 873 -19.69 36.92 -1.87
C GLY A 873 -18.37 36.52 -2.52
N GLY A 874 -18.01 35.23 -2.53
CA GLY A 874 -16.72 34.75 -3.05
C GLY A 874 -15.76 34.29 -1.96
N GLU A 875 -14.47 34.56 -2.13
CA GLU A 875 -13.44 34.16 -1.18
C GLU A 875 -13.53 34.95 0.14
N VAL A 876 -13.29 34.26 1.26
CA VAL A 876 -13.26 34.85 2.60
C VAL A 876 -11.95 34.55 3.29
N VAL A 877 -11.37 35.57 3.92
CA VAL A 877 -10.17 35.44 4.74
C VAL A 877 -10.55 35.36 6.22
N VAL A 878 -10.19 34.27 6.87
CA VAL A 878 -10.43 34.05 8.30
C VAL A 878 -9.10 34.11 9.05
N SER A 879 -9.05 34.89 10.13
CA SER A 879 -7.88 34.99 11.00
C SER A 879 -8.05 34.17 12.27
N VAL A 880 -7.02 33.40 12.61
CA VAL A 880 -6.96 32.57 13.81
C VAL A 880 -5.69 32.90 14.59
N THR A 881 -5.85 33.20 15.88
CA THR A 881 -4.74 33.42 16.82
C THR A 881 -4.77 32.37 17.93
N PHE A 882 -3.72 32.29 18.74
CA PHE A 882 -3.63 31.33 19.84
C PHE A 882 -3.41 32.07 21.16
N SER A 883 -4.27 31.79 22.13
CA SER A 883 -4.29 32.41 23.48
C SER A 883 -3.75 31.49 24.55
#